data_AF-A0A937AN91-F1
#
_entry.id   AF-A0A937AN91-F1
#
_cell.length_a   1.000
_cell.length_b   1.000
_cell.length_c   1.000
_cell.angle_alpha   90.00
_cell.angle_beta   90.00
_cell.angle_gamma   90.00
#
_symmetry.space_group_name_H-M   'P 1'
#
loop_
_entity.id
_entity.type
_entity.pdbx_description
1 polymer ?
#
loop_
_entity_poly.entity_id
_entity_poly.type
_entity_poly.pdbx_seq_one_letter_code
_entity_poly.pdbx_strand_id
1 'polypeptide(L)'
;MIRSIVLLGIVFVIATVSGYSQRQYASSSVLSSGNWLKIAVKDAGIYKVEANLLTPLGAGGSGGISSSSIRLYGNGGAILGEQGNADYIDDLFENAIQVVDGGDGIFNNNDYFLFYFNGCGHWQKDSTQQSFRFIKNLYSDSAYYYISIGGIGKRIQEQNVLSVSTVTVTSFQERAVVENDLVNLIGSGKEWYGEKFSSGALSRTFTINWPNVITQNPFRLRASFASRNVGASAAMITTVNGTQSTPLIFPSVTGTFLDRFAVHQEQEQFYNAAQSATTIRFDYQSTASGAEAWLNRFELFGRRALIKPADQLLFFRDWSSVSSGAVARFELSGATTALKVWDITSPLVPMAMRNLSTGNFIFHQDAGRLREYVAFTDAQTLSPVVLGTVGNQNLHGLMVPEYLIITHPSFVTAAQRLASFHRQHYARSVAVVSTEQVYQELGSGIADPTAIRNFVKMLHDKNSSTLKYLLLFGSGSYDPRNRVANNYRFIPTHQSNQSLDPISSYTSDDFFGMLNDTVDINRGADKQALDIAVGRIPARNLTEANTMVDKIIRYHHPSRFGEWRNRLLFIADDRDQNLHLNDAEAVSAKAKNTFFQTQKIYLDAFPLVSGSGGARYPAVNEAIVNRMNQGALLVNYSGHGNHIRLSDEAVFTTEEAGRLQNANRLPLMVTASCDFYPFDDPAKNALGAQMLTGDSAGAIALLSTARLVLAASNRIINEYFIQEALQQDPSTQQYLSLGEAVRRAKNLAVIQSGEILNSRKFLLLGDPAMRLSFPAQRVQLTSVNGKPLGTMDTLQASSRYILEGQITDALGNRLRDFTGTLETIIQDKPRSISTLANESGSFVTRFEQQSAVLFKGVFSVDTGRFRIEVILPKDVSFQPGKGKISFYAYDALRDASGA
;
A
#
# COMPACT_ATOMS: atom_id res chain seq x y z
N MET A 1 43.44 -35.28 -57.59
CA MET A 1 44.23 -34.49 -56.60
C MET A 1 43.52 -33.15 -56.38
N ILE A 2 42.36 -33.16 -55.69
CA ILE A 2 41.56 -31.99 -55.25
C ILE A 2 40.69 -32.45 -54.06
N ARG A 3 40.44 -31.50 -53.13
CA ARG A 3 39.31 -31.33 -52.18
C ARG A 3 39.67 -31.60 -50.71
N SER A 4 39.24 -30.84 -49.70
CA SER A 4 38.61 -29.51 -49.53
C SER A 4 38.53 -29.26 -48.00
N ILE A 5 38.80 -28.01 -47.57
CA ILE A 5 38.14 -27.18 -46.52
C ILE A 5 37.59 -27.85 -45.23
N VAL A 6 37.96 -27.34 -44.04
CA VAL A 6 37.09 -26.64 -43.04
C VAL A 6 37.97 -25.90 -42.00
N LEU A 7 37.71 -24.59 -41.84
CA LEU A 7 38.26 -23.69 -40.81
C LEU A 7 37.18 -23.56 -39.72
N LEU A 8 37.49 -23.85 -38.45
CA LEU A 8 36.55 -23.70 -37.34
C LEU A 8 36.70 -22.31 -36.69
N GLY A 9 35.73 -21.43 -36.90
CA GLY A 9 35.58 -20.17 -36.18
C GLY A 9 34.80 -20.38 -34.88
N ILE A 10 35.36 -19.94 -33.75
CA ILE A 10 34.63 -19.82 -32.49
C ILE A 10 33.84 -18.51 -32.54
N VAL A 11 32.54 -18.62 -32.83
CA VAL A 11 31.57 -17.54 -32.65
C VAL A 11 31.21 -17.50 -31.17
N PHE A 12 31.66 -16.47 -30.45
CA PHE A 12 31.08 -16.12 -29.15
C PHE A 12 29.69 -15.54 -29.39
N VAL A 13 28.66 -16.38 -29.34
CA VAL A 13 27.28 -15.91 -29.19
C VAL A 13 27.16 -15.42 -27.75
N ILE A 14 27.32 -14.11 -27.55
CA ILE A 14 26.77 -13.44 -26.36
C ILE A 14 25.26 -13.50 -26.53
N ALA A 15 24.67 -14.61 -26.10
CA ALA A 15 23.26 -14.61 -25.75
C ALA A 15 23.16 -13.68 -24.54
N THR A 16 22.62 -12.48 -24.74
CA THR A 16 22.08 -11.66 -23.66
C THR A 16 20.88 -12.42 -23.08
N VAL A 17 21.15 -13.45 -22.30
CA VAL A 17 20.23 -13.87 -21.27
C VAL A 17 20.24 -12.69 -20.30
N SER A 18 19.19 -11.88 -20.33
CA SER A 18 18.90 -10.94 -19.26
C SER A 18 18.58 -11.75 -18.01
N GLY A 19 19.61 -12.36 -17.41
CA GLY A 19 19.54 -12.86 -16.06
C GLY A 19 19.33 -11.63 -15.20
N TYR A 20 18.13 -11.48 -14.65
CA TYR A 20 17.89 -10.50 -13.60
C TYR A 20 18.91 -10.80 -12.49
N SER A 21 19.91 -9.94 -12.33
CA SER A 21 20.88 -10.09 -11.25
C SER A 21 20.12 -9.91 -9.95
N GLN A 22 20.26 -10.87 -9.04
CA GLN A 22 19.76 -10.73 -7.66
C GLN A 22 20.30 -9.42 -7.06
N ARG A 23 19.45 -8.69 -6.34
CA ARG A 23 19.87 -7.47 -5.63
C ARG A 23 21.01 -7.82 -4.66
N GLN A 24 22.05 -6.99 -4.62
CA GLN A 24 23.11 -7.10 -3.63
C GLN A 24 22.78 -6.22 -2.44
N TYR A 25 22.84 -6.82 -1.26
CA TYR A 25 22.52 -6.16 0.00
C TYR A 25 23.78 -5.98 0.84
N ALA A 26 23.94 -4.81 1.45
CA ALA A 26 24.95 -4.54 2.46
C ALA A 26 24.75 -5.49 3.65
N SER A 27 25.85 -5.96 4.22
CA SER A 27 25.83 -6.81 5.41
C SER A 27 25.52 -6.04 6.69
N SER A 28 25.76 -4.73 6.68
CA SER A 28 25.49 -3.82 7.80
C SER A 28 25.23 -2.41 7.27
N SER A 29 24.31 -1.68 7.90
CA SER A 29 24.07 -0.29 7.54
C SER A 29 25.25 0.60 7.93
N VAL A 30 25.50 1.67 7.18
CA VAL A 30 26.41 2.73 7.59
C VAL A 30 25.96 3.36 8.91
N LEU A 31 24.66 3.38 9.21
CA LEU A 31 24.10 3.89 10.47
C LEU A 31 24.29 2.92 11.66
N SER A 32 24.94 1.77 11.46
CA SER A 32 25.16 0.77 12.52
C SER A 32 26.06 1.24 13.66
N SER A 33 26.89 2.26 13.41
CA SER A 33 27.79 2.85 14.40
C SER A 33 28.10 4.31 14.07
N GLY A 34 28.60 5.06 15.04
CA GLY A 34 28.99 6.47 14.90
C GLY A 34 28.04 7.45 15.59
N ASN A 35 28.29 8.74 15.37
CA ASN A 35 27.45 9.85 15.81
C ASN A 35 26.89 10.53 14.56
N TRP A 36 25.56 10.61 14.47
CA TRP A 36 24.88 11.03 13.25
C TRP A 36 24.07 12.30 13.51
N LEU A 37 24.23 13.29 12.63
CA LEU A 37 23.37 14.48 12.58
C LEU A 37 22.50 14.42 11.32
N LYS A 38 21.18 14.45 11.48
CA LYS A 38 20.23 14.47 10.35
C LYS A 38 19.95 15.91 9.94
N ILE A 39 20.00 16.17 8.65
CA ILE A 39 19.64 17.45 8.04
C ILE A 39 18.59 17.25 6.95
N ALA A 40 17.79 18.28 6.68
CA ALA A 40 16.82 18.33 5.60
C ALA A 40 17.14 19.45 4.60
N VAL A 41 16.88 19.18 3.33
CA VAL A 41 17.05 20.11 2.20
C VAL A 41 15.82 20.08 1.31
N LYS A 42 15.43 21.21 0.71
CA LYS A 42 14.15 21.37 0.01
C LYS A 42 14.31 21.74 -1.46
N ASP A 43 14.97 22.86 -1.73
CA ASP A 43 15.14 23.35 -3.10
C ASP A 43 16.40 22.78 -3.75
N ALA A 44 16.35 22.51 -5.06
CA ALA A 44 17.52 22.07 -5.81
C ALA A 44 18.59 23.17 -5.80
N GLY A 45 19.85 22.82 -5.53
CA GLY A 45 20.91 23.81 -5.42
C GLY A 45 22.16 23.31 -4.70
N ILE A 46 23.02 24.26 -4.35
CA ILE A 46 24.25 24.03 -3.59
C ILE A 46 23.99 24.41 -2.15
N TYR A 47 24.24 23.47 -1.24
CA TYR A 47 24.02 23.68 0.19
C TYR A 47 25.33 23.93 0.91
N LYS A 48 25.35 25.00 1.72
CA LYS A 48 26.44 25.38 2.61
C LYS A 48 26.14 24.91 4.02
N VAL A 49 27.02 24.08 4.55
CA VAL A 49 26.98 23.60 5.93
C VAL A 49 28.15 24.21 6.69
N GLU A 50 27.84 25.19 7.54
CA GLU A 50 28.81 25.89 8.36
C GLU A 50 29.19 25.08 9.61
N ALA A 51 30.39 25.30 10.14
CA ALA A 51 30.89 24.59 11.32
C ALA A 51 29.97 24.71 12.56
N ASN A 52 29.28 25.83 12.71
CA ASN A 52 28.29 26.04 13.78
C ASN A 52 27.15 24.99 13.77
N LEU A 53 26.72 24.53 12.59
CA LEU A 53 25.69 23.49 12.45
C LEU A 53 26.19 22.12 12.90
N LEU A 54 27.51 21.90 12.89
CA LEU A 54 28.16 20.66 13.31
C LEU A 54 28.58 20.66 14.78
N THR A 55 28.18 21.66 15.57
CA THR A 55 28.42 21.70 17.02
C THR A 55 27.97 20.42 17.74
N PRO A 56 26.80 19.79 17.42
CA PRO A 56 26.42 18.51 18.02
C PRO A 56 27.40 17.36 17.74
N LEU A 57 28.25 17.50 16.72
CA LEU A 57 29.29 16.55 16.35
C LEU A 57 30.70 17.00 16.78
N GLY A 58 30.80 18.09 17.56
CA GLY A 58 32.05 18.57 18.15
C GLY A 58 32.79 19.68 17.37
N ALA A 59 32.29 20.12 16.22
CA ALA A 59 32.96 21.15 15.40
C ALA A 59 33.02 22.56 16.04
N GLY A 60 32.20 22.82 17.06
CA GLY A 60 32.11 24.11 17.75
C GLY A 60 33.01 24.27 18.99
N GLY A 61 33.83 23.25 19.33
CA GLY A 61 34.79 23.32 20.43
C GLY A 61 36.11 24.01 20.06
N SER A 62 36.92 24.39 21.04
CA SER A 62 38.19 25.14 20.84
C SER A 62 39.28 24.40 20.04
N GLY A 63 39.07 23.12 19.70
CA GLY A 63 40.01 22.30 18.92
C GLY A 63 39.54 21.96 17.50
N GLY A 64 38.31 22.33 17.10
CA GLY A 64 37.74 21.95 15.80
C GLY A 64 37.62 20.43 15.59
N ILE A 65 37.31 20.03 14.35
CA ILE A 65 37.38 18.63 13.90
C ILE A 65 38.29 18.53 12.68
N SER A 66 38.84 17.35 12.39
CA SER A 66 39.63 17.17 11.16
C SER A 66 38.76 17.41 9.92
N SER A 67 39.17 18.33 9.04
CA SER A 67 38.46 18.62 7.79
C SER A 67 38.28 17.40 6.89
N SER A 68 39.22 16.45 6.92
CA SER A 68 39.14 15.21 6.14
C SER A 68 38.14 14.20 6.71
N SER A 69 37.75 14.34 7.97
CA SER A 69 36.87 13.40 8.67
C SER A 69 35.37 13.66 8.47
N ILE A 70 35.00 14.77 7.81
CA ILE A 70 33.59 15.09 7.54
C ILE A 70 33.07 14.21 6.40
N ARG A 71 31.97 13.49 6.68
CA ARG A 71 31.26 12.62 5.73
C ARG A 71 29.80 12.99 5.65
N LEU A 72 29.24 12.96 4.44
CA LEU A 72 27.83 13.24 4.17
C LEU A 72 27.21 12.02 3.49
N TYR A 73 26.07 11.57 3.99
CA TYR A 73 25.37 10.39 3.51
C TYR A 73 23.93 10.73 3.12
N GLY A 74 23.44 10.18 2.00
CA GLY A 74 22.07 10.38 1.54
C GLY A 74 21.89 10.02 0.07
N ASN A 75 20.66 9.71 -0.32
CA ASN A 75 20.36 9.19 -1.66
C ASN A 75 19.63 10.22 -2.55
N GLY A 76 19.51 11.48 -2.08
CA GLY A 76 18.78 12.54 -2.77
C GLY A 76 17.27 12.47 -2.53
N GLY A 77 16.50 13.15 -3.39
CA GLY A 77 15.05 13.35 -3.21
C GLY A 77 14.17 12.63 -4.23
N ALA A 78 14.76 11.82 -5.12
CA ALA A 78 14.00 11.10 -6.15
C ALA A 78 13.08 10.06 -5.53
N ILE A 79 11.93 9.82 -6.18
CA ILE A 79 11.02 8.74 -5.81
C ILE A 79 11.68 7.39 -6.07
N LEU A 80 11.45 6.41 -5.19
CA LEU A 80 11.95 5.06 -5.38
C LEU A 80 11.11 4.31 -6.43
N GLY A 81 11.76 3.44 -7.22
CA GLY A 81 11.07 2.65 -8.22
C GLY A 81 10.23 1.54 -7.61
N GLU A 82 8.94 1.48 -7.97
CA GLU A 82 7.98 0.51 -7.44
C GLU A 82 8.10 -0.90 -8.06
N GLN A 83 8.87 -1.05 -9.13
CA GLN A 83 9.14 -2.34 -9.78
C GLN A 83 10.06 -3.22 -8.92
N GLY A 84 9.82 -4.53 -8.93
CA GLY A 84 10.59 -5.55 -8.22
C GLY A 84 12.10 -5.47 -8.45
N ASN A 85 12.48 -5.14 -9.69
CA ASN A 85 13.84 -5.02 -10.19
C ASN A 85 14.27 -3.57 -10.50
N ALA A 86 13.54 -2.55 -10.02
CA ALA A 86 13.96 -1.16 -10.20
C ALA A 86 15.36 -0.93 -9.60
N ASP A 87 16.16 -0.12 -10.29
CA ASP A 87 17.44 0.38 -9.79
C ASP A 87 17.24 1.07 -8.44
N TYR A 88 18.11 0.74 -7.48
CA TYR A 88 17.97 1.19 -6.11
C TYR A 88 19.35 1.23 -5.43
N ILE A 89 19.55 2.26 -4.61
CA ILE A 89 20.73 2.39 -3.76
C ILE A 89 20.42 1.70 -2.44
N ASP A 90 21.22 0.68 -2.11
CA ASP A 90 20.89 -0.25 -1.05
C ASP A 90 20.79 0.35 0.37
N ASP A 91 21.76 1.18 0.70
CA ASP A 91 21.84 1.90 1.97
C ASP A 91 22.14 3.38 1.66
N LEU A 92 22.46 4.19 2.67
CA LEU A 92 22.86 5.56 2.43
C LEU A 92 24.19 5.66 1.68
N PHE A 93 24.20 6.35 0.55
CA PHE A 93 25.39 6.57 -0.25
C PHE A 93 26.21 7.76 0.27
N GLU A 94 27.54 7.61 0.34
CA GLU A 94 28.43 8.71 0.70
C GLU A 94 28.58 9.72 -0.45
N ASN A 95 28.20 10.96 -0.18
CA ASN A 95 28.18 12.06 -1.12
C ASN A 95 29.52 12.79 -1.15
N ALA A 96 29.95 13.24 -2.33
CA ALA A 96 31.14 14.07 -2.46
C ALA A 96 30.85 15.51 -1.99
N ILE A 97 31.70 16.03 -1.10
CA ILE A 97 31.62 17.41 -0.59
C ILE A 97 32.85 18.23 -0.98
N GLN A 98 32.69 19.55 -1.13
CA GLN A 98 33.82 20.48 -1.18
C GLN A 98 33.99 21.10 0.21
N VAL A 99 35.12 20.88 0.87
CA VAL A 99 35.45 21.53 2.15
C VAL A 99 36.20 22.83 1.89
N VAL A 100 35.85 23.89 2.62
CA VAL A 100 36.52 25.19 2.61
C VAL A 100 36.91 25.51 4.05
N ASP A 101 38.19 25.29 4.37
CA ASP A 101 38.77 25.36 5.72
C ASP A 101 40.01 26.28 5.81
N GLY A 102 40.22 27.14 4.80
CA GLY A 102 41.42 27.98 4.73
C GLY A 102 42.75 27.22 4.55
N GLY A 103 42.74 25.89 4.46
CA GLY A 103 43.91 25.06 4.21
C GLY A 103 44.69 24.61 5.45
N ASP A 104 44.17 24.82 6.67
CA ASP A 104 44.82 24.38 7.92
C ASP A 104 44.50 22.91 8.29
N GLY A 105 43.54 22.29 7.59
CA GLY A 105 43.09 20.91 7.83
C GLY A 105 42.20 20.74 9.07
N ILE A 106 41.81 21.82 9.72
CA ILE A 106 40.99 21.85 10.93
C ILE A 106 39.70 22.60 10.63
N PHE A 107 38.58 21.89 10.60
CA PHE A 107 37.26 22.48 10.40
C PHE A 107 36.75 23.10 11.70
N ASN A 108 36.77 24.42 11.76
CA ASN A 108 36.39 25.24 12.89
C ASN A 108 35.71 26.56 12.44
N ASN A 109 35.75 27.60 13.28
CA ASN A 109 35.00 28.84 13.11
C ASN A 109 35.23 29.50 11.73
N ASN A 110 34.12 29.82 11.04
CA ASN A 110 34.03 30.35 9.66
C ASN A 110 34.21 29.32 8.53
N ASP A 111 34.53 28.07 8.84
CA ASP A 111 34.63 27.02 7.83
C ASP A 111 33.26 26.46 7.43
N TYR A 112 33.21 25.92 6.22
CA TYR A 112 32.01 25.30 5.69
C TYR A 112 32.35 24.23 4.68
N PHE A 113 31.42 23.31 4.45
CA PHE A 113 31.46 22.46 3.27
C PHE A 113 30.24 22.70 2.39
N LEU A 114 30.41 22.42 1.09
CA LEU A 114 29.40 22.51 0.07
C LEU A 114 29.04 21.13 -0.46
N PHE A 115 27.76 20.90 -0.73
CA PHE A 115 27.29 19.73 -1.46
C PHE A 115 26.15 20.09 -2.41
N TYR A 116 25.91 19.24 -3.40
CA TYR A 116 24.83 19.43 -4.37
C TYR A 116 23.61 18.59 -4.01
N PHE A 117 22.43 19.19 -4.17
CA PHE A 117 21.15 18.49 -4.11
C PHE A 117 20.33 18.81 -5.38
N ASN A 118 19.83 17.78 -6.04
CA ASN A 118 19.12 17.89 -7.32
C ASN A 118 17.60 18.14 -7.20
N GLY A 119 17.07 18.33 -5.98
CA GLY A 119 15.64 18.52 -5.73
C GLY A 119 14.88 17.21 -5.53
N CYS A 120 13.67 17.31 -4.98
CA CYS A 120 12.75 16.18 -4.83
C CYS A 120 11.97 15.86 -6.12
N GLY A 121 11.99 16.75 -7.11
CA GLY A 121 11.58 16.42 -8.47
C GLY A 121 12.80 16.12 -9.33
N HIS A 122 12.67 15.21 -10.29
CA HIS A 122 13.74 14.94 -11.25
C HIS A 122 13.23 14.96 -12.68
N TRP A 123 14.14 15.28 -13.60
CA TRP A 123 13.86 15.28 -15.03
C TRP A 123 14.32 13.96 -15.62
N GLN A 124 13.36 13.08 -15.91
CA GLN A 124 13.61 11.86 -16.65
C GLN A 124 13.99 12.22 -18.09
N LYS A 125 15.13 11.71 -18.55
CA LYS A 125 15.68 11.98 -19.87
C LYS A 125 15.11 10.99 -20.88
N ASP A 126 14.61 11.48 -22.00
CA ASP A 126 14.36 10.67 -23.19
C ASP A 126 15.44 10.97 -24.23
N SER A 127 16.43 10.09 -24.31
CA SER A 127 17.57 10.27 -25.21
C SER A 127 17.19 10.10 -26.69
N THR A 128 16.11 9.37 -26.97
CA THR A 128 15.63 9.13 -28.35
C THR A 128 14.89 10.35 -28.87
N GLN A 129 14.02 10.94 -28.05
CA GLN A 129 13.28 12.16 -28.40
C GLN A 129 14.03 13.46 -28.07
N GLN A 130 15.24 13.36 -27.50
CA GLN A 130 16.00 14.50 -26.97
C GLN A 130 15.13 15.41 -26.09
N SER A 131 14.37 14.79 -25.19
CA SER A 131 13.32 15.43 -24.40
C SER A 131 13.49 15.14 -22.90
N PHE A 132 12.68 15.82 -22.08
CA PHE A 132 12.60 15.53 -20.65
C PHE A 132 11.14 15.42 -20.23
N ARG A 133 10.92 14.67 -19.14
CA ARG A 133 9.66 14.57 -18.41
C ARG A 133 9.94 14.83 -16.94
N PHE A 134 9.18 15.72 -16.32
CA PHE A 134 9.30 15.96 -14.90
C PHE A 134 8.58 14.86 -14.12
N ILE A 135 9.27 14.30 -13.13
CA ILE A 135 8.71 13.34 -12.19
C ILE A 135 8.89 13.92 -10.80
N LYS A 136 7.76 14.26 -10.17
CA LYS A 136 7.71 14.79 -8.81
C LYS A 136 7.71 13.66 -7.78
N ASN A 137 8.40 13.84 -6.66
CA ASN A 137 8.28 12.92 -5.53
C ASN A 137 6.92 13.12 -4.84
N LEU A 138 6.13 12.05 -4.81
CA LEU A 138 4.77 12.03 -4.26
C LEU A 138 4.74 12.10 -2.73
N TYR A 139 5.83 11.71 -2.07
CA TYR A 139 5.88 11.42 -0.64
C TYR A 139 6.59 12.49 0.18
N SER A 140 7.49 13.29 -0.40
CA SER A 140 8.23 14.34 0.33
C SER A 140 8.63 15.50 -0.56
N ASP A 141 8.60 16.73 -0.02
CA ASP A 141 9.14 17.94 -0.65
C ASP A 141 10.56 18.25 -0.21
N SER A 142 11.10 17.44 0.71
CA SER A 142 12.44 17.55 1.26
C SER A 142 13.19 16.23 1.13
N ALA A 143 14.50 16.29 0.92
CA ALA A 143 15.40 15.15 1.05
C ALA A 143 16.17 15.24 2.36
N TYR A 144 16.62 14.09 2.87
CA TYR A 144 17.35 14.03 4.13
C TYR A 144 18.74 13.45 3.94
N TYR A 145 19.69 14.03 4.66
CA TYR A 145 21.08 13.63 4.67
C TYR A 145 21.58 13.47 6.10
N TYR A 146 22.63 12.68 6.26
CA TYR A 146 23.21 12.30 7.55
C TYR A 146 24.68 12.65 7.54
N ILE A 147 25.11 13.43 8.52
CA ILE A 147 26.51 13.86 8.67
C ILE A 147 27.13 13.04 9.80
N SER A 148 28.34 12.56 9.55
CA SER A 148 29.15 11.83 10.54
C SER A 148 30.60 12.29 10.47
N ILE A 149 31.30 12.20 11.60
CA ILE A 149 32.70 12.58 11.77
C ILE A 149 33.54 11.32 12.01
N GLY A 150 34.50 11.06 11.13
CA GLY A 150 35.44 9.95 11.22
C GLY A 150 35.92 9.48 9.86
N GLY A 151 36.99 8.69 9.81
CA GLY A 151 37.55 8.18 8.55
C GLY A 151 38.00 9.29 7.59
N ILE A 152 38.07 8.97 6.29
CA ILE A 152 38.35 9.93 5.22
C ILE A 152 37.07 10.09 4.41
N GLY A 153 36.50 11.29 4.43
CA GLY A 153 35.27 11.59 3.72
C GLY A 153 35.47 11.80 2.23
N LYS A 154 34.43 11.48 1.46
CA LYS A 154 34.43 11.67 0.01
C LYS A 154 34.50 13.16 -0.36
N ARG A 155 35.33 13.50 -1.35
CA ARG A 155 35.56 14.88 -1.80
C ARG A 155 35.22 15.07 -3.27
N ILE A 156 34.69 16.24 -3.61
CA ILE A 156 34.54 16.67 -5.01
C ILE A 156 35.92 16.75 -5.64
N GLN A 157 36.10 15.99 -6.72
CA GLN A 157 37.36 15.96 -7.47
C GLN A 157 37.31 16.97 -8.62
N GLU A 158 38.46 17.55 -8.97
CA GLU A 158 38.60 18.34 -10.19
C GLU A 158 38.63 17.41 -11.41
N GLN A 159 37.88 17.77 -12.46
CA GLN A 159 37.81 17.03 -13.71
C GLN A 159 39.13 17.16 -14.50
N ASN A 160 39.58 16.04 -15.08
CA ASN A 160 40.73 16.03 -15.98
C ASN A 160 40.47 16.90 -17.23
N VAL A 161 41.49 17.67 -17.64
CA VAL A 161 41.41 18.54 -18.82
C VAL A 161 41.48 17.70 -20.10
N LEU A 162 40.49 17.87 -20.97
CA LEU A 162 40.50 17.32 -22.33
C LEU A 162 41.05 18.36 -23.31
N SER A 163 42.00 17.98 -24.16
CA SER A 163 42.79 18.93 -24.96
C SER A 163 42.22 19.32 -26.33
N VAL A 164 41.28 18.55 -26.90
CA VAL A 164 40.69 18.84 -28.22
C VAL A 164 39.16 18.84 -28.13
N SER A 165 38.54 19.97 -28.46
CA SER A 165 37.08 20.09 -28.59
C SER A 165 36.62 19.92 -30.04
N THR A 166 35.49 19.26 -30.26
CA THR A 166 34.86 19.08 -31.57
C THR A 166 33.63 19.95 -31.78
N VAL A 167 33.03 20.48 -30.71
CA VAL A 167 31.87 21.38 -30.75
C VAL A 167 32.05 22.51 -29.72
N THR A 168 31.62 23.72 -30.07
CA THR A 168 31.58 24.85 -29.13
C THR A 168 30.14 25.10 -28.69
N VAL A 169 29.94 25.28 -27.38
CA VAL A 169 28.63 25.44 -26.75
C VAL A 169 28.55 26.81 -26.08
N THR A 170 27.82 27.71 -26.72
CA THR A 170 27.52 29.09 -26.23
C THR A 170 26.05 29.28 -25.86
N SER A 171 25.24 28.25 -26.02
CA SER A 171 23.82 28.21 -25.65
C SER A 171 23.46 26.83 -25.12
N PHE A 172 22.38 26.74 -24.37
CA PHE A 172 21.97 25.50 -23.73
C PHE A 172 20.45 25.35 -23.74
N GLN A 173 19.99 24.14 -23.44
CA GLN A 173 18.57 23.85 -23.27
C GLN A 173 18.15 24.09 -21.83
N GLU A 174 17.18 24.98 -21.66
CA GLU A 174 16.51 25.27 -20.41
C GLU A 174 15.22 24.48 -20.29
N ARG A 175 14.84 24.19 -19.05
CA ARG A 175 13.58 23.55 -18.72
C ARG A 175 12.95 24.17 -17.47
N ALA A 176 11.62 24.28 -17.46
CA ALA A 176 10.85 24.73 -16.31
C ALA A 176 9.59 23.87 -16.16
N VAL A 177 9.08 23.76 -14.93
CA VAL A 177 7.84 23.05 -14.62
C VAL A 177 7.04 23.85 -13.61
N VAL A 178 5.72 23.84 -13.75
CA VAL A 178 4.76 24.30 -12.74
C VAL A 178 3.77 23.18 -12.49
N GLU A 179 3.70 22.73 -11.23
CA GLU A 179 2.85 21.63 -10.78
C GLU A 179 2.50 21.86 -9.30
N ASN A 180 1.26 22.28 -9.05
CA ASN A 180 0.75 22.60 -7.72
C ASN A 180 -0.20 21.48 -7.28
N ASP A 181 0.13 20.73 -6.23
CA ASP A 181 -0.67 19.57 -5.79
C ASP A 181 -1.76 20.02 -4.81
N LEU A 182 -2.80 20.69 -5.30
CA LEU A 182 -3.83 21.30 -4.45
C LEU A 182 -4.97 20.35 -4.10
N VAL A 183 -5.37 19.46 -5.02
CA VAL A 183 -6.54 18.58 -4.84
C VAL A 183 -6.35 17.20 -5.46
N ASN A 184 -6.75 16.15 -4.75
CA ASN A 184 -7.02 14.83 -5.33
C ASN A 184 -8.53 14.71 -5.56
N LEU A 185 -8.96 14.42 -6.79
CA LEU A 185 -10.35 14.61 -7.20
C LEU A 185 -11.33 13.56 -6.68
N ILE A 186 -10.85 12.39 -6.26
CA ILE A 186 -11.71 11.27 -5.82
C ILE A 186 -11.26 10.63 -4.48
N GLY A 187 -10.33 11.25 -3.76
CA GLY A 187 -9.74 10.70 -2.53
C GLY A 187 -8.99 9.38 -2.76
N SER A 188 -8.39 9.19 -3.93
CA SER A 188 -7.76 7.94 -4.34
C SER A 188 -6.78 8.15 -5.49
N GLY A 189 -5.79 7.27 -5.61
CA GLY A 189 -4.78 7.33 -6.66
C GLY A 189 -3.66 8.33 -6.38
N LYS A 190 -2.63 8.31 -7.24
CA LYS A 190 -1.38 9.06 -7.08
C LYS A 190 -1.47 10.53 -7.52
N GLU A 191 -2.37 10.86 -8.44
CA GLU A 191 -2.39 12.19 -9.08
C GLU A 191 -3.03 13.24 -8.16
N TRP A 192 -2.42 14.42 -8.15
CA TRP A 192 -2.92 15.63 -7.54
C TRP A 192 -2.96 16.73 -8.60
N TYR A 193 -3.98 17.58 -8.55
CA TYR A 193 -4.18 18.66 -9.49
C TYR A 193 -4.10 20.01 -8.79
N GLY A 194 -3.74 21.03 -9.55
CA GLY A 194 -3.61 22.41 -9.12
C GLY A 194 -4.86 23.24 -9.37
N GLU A 195 -4.66 24.37 -10.01
CA GLU A 195 -5.64 25.43 -10.15
C GLU A 195 -6.93 24.96 -10.82
N LYS A 196 -8.06 25.19 -10.14
CA LYS A 196 -9.41 24.86 -10.62
C LYS A 196 -9.98 25.94 -11.53
N PHE A 197 -10.49 25.55 -12.70
CA PHE A 197 -11.25 26.37 -13.63
C PHE A 197 -12.75 26.07 -13.45
N SER A 198 -13.54 27.08 -13.08
CA SER A 198 -15.00 26.96 -12.87
C SER A 198 -15.67 28.34 -13.06
N SER A 199 -16.99 28.44 -12.91
CA SER A 199 -17.78 29.66 -13.19
C SER A 199 -17.27 30.93 -12.51
N GLY A 200 -16.56 30.84 -11.37
CA GLY A 200 -15.96 32.00 -10.70
C GLY A 200 -14.59 32.43 -11.23
N ALA A 201 -13.87 31.56 -11.95
CA ALA A 201 -12.56 31.86 -12.54
C ALA A 201 -12.23 30.83 -13.64
N LEU A 202 -12.61 31.15 -14.88
CA LEU A 202 -12.39 30.30 -16.08
C LEU A 202 -11.01 30.48 -16.73
N SER A 203 -10.20 31.38 -16.19
CA SER A 203 -8.88 31.67 -16.74
C SER A 203 -7.81 31.65 -15.66
N ARG A 204 -6.60 31.20 -16.02
CA ARG A 204 -5.40 31.28 -15.17
C ARG A 204 -4.23 31.78 -15.98
N THR A 205 -3.45 32.68 -15.42
CA THR A 205 -2.28 33.28 -16.07
C THR A 205 -1.04 33.01 -15.22
N PHE A 206 0.02 32.56 -15.86
CA PHE A 206 1.33 32.29 -15.27
C PHE A 206 2.38 33.09 -16.03
N THR A 207 3.39 33.59 -15.31
CA THR A 207 4.53 34.29 -15.91
C THR A 207 5.81 33.54 -15.57
N ILE A 208 6.54 33.11 -16.60
CA ILE A 208 7.82 32.42 -16.47
C ILE A 208 8.90 33.35 -16.99
N ASN A 209 9.89 33.65 -16.14
CA ASN A 209 11.01 34.52 -16.52
C ASN A 209 12.23 33.69 -16.95
N TRP A 210 12.62 33.80 -18.22
CA TRP A 210 13.78 33.15 -18.83
C TRP A 210 14.74 34.21 -19.40
N PRO A 211 15.67 34.74 -18.58
CA PRO A 211 16.60 35.74 -19.08
C PRO A 211 17.51 35.14 -20.16
N ASN A 212 17.87 35.95 -21.17
CA ASN A 212 18.74 35.53 -22.27
C ASN A 212 18.17 34.39 -23.14
N VAL A 213 16.84 34.32 -23.28
CA VAL A 213 16.19 33.39 -24.21
C VAL A 213 16.59 33.71 -25.66
N ILE A 214 16.83 32.68 -26.47
CA ILE A 214 17.17 32.84 -27.89
C ILE A 214 15.86 32.89 -28.69
N THR A 215 15.49 34.09 -29.15
CA THR A 215 14.17 34.36 -29.72
C THR A 215 13.92 33.69 -31.07
N GLN A 216 14.98 33.34 -31.80
CA GLN A 216 14.89 32.62 -33.08
C GLN A 216 14.57 31.13 -32.91
N ASN A 217 14.67 30.60 -31.70
CA ASN A 217 14.37 29.20 -31.42
C ASN A 217 13.01 29.10 -30.72
N PRO A 218 12.04 28.36 -31.29
CA PRO A 218 10.80 28.11 -30.57
C PRO A 218 11.08 27.29 -29.31
N PHE A 219 10.31 27.55 -28.26
CA PHE A 219 10.24 26.70 -27.09
C PHE A 219 9.02 25.79 -27.17
N ARG A 220 9.14 24.61 -26.57
CA ARG A 220 8.07 23.64 -26.44
C ARG A 220 7.34 23.87 -25.12
N LEU A 221 6.02 24.05 -25.18
CA LEU A 221 5.12 24.05 -24.02
C LEU A 221 4.30 22.76 -24.07
N ARG A 222 4.30 22.05 -22.95
CA ARG A 222 3.44 20.89 -22.74
C ARG A 222 2.59 21.11 -21.52
N ALA A 223 1.27 21.01 -21.64
CA ALA A 223 0.35 21.24 -20.54
C ALA A 223 -0.66 20.10 -20.43
N SER A 224 -0.93 19.67 -19.20
CA SER A 224 -1.82 18.57 -18.85
C SER A 224 -2.94 19.06 -17.93
N PHE A 225 -4.15 18.57 -18.16
CA PHE A 225 -5.36 18.98 -17.46
C PHE A 225 -6.29 17.79 -17.20
N ALA A 226 -7.17 17.92 -16.21
CA ALA A 226 -8.37 17.10 -16.08
C ALA A 226 -9.62 17.97 -16.23
N SER A 227 -10.68 17.45 -16.87
CA SER A 227 -11.96 18.14 -17.06
C SER A 227 -13.14 17.24 -16.68
N ARG A 228 -14.08 17.79 -15.91
CA ARG A 228 -15.39 17.21 -15.60
C ARG A 228 -16.48 18.07 -16.24
N ASN A 229 -16.99 17.61 -17.36
CA ASN A 229 -18.06 18.26 -18.12
C ASN A 229 -19.11 17.21 -18.51
N VAL A 230 -20.38 17.43 -18.15
CA VAL A 230 -21.47 16.46 -18.36
C VAL A 230 -22.38 16.94 -19.50
N GLY A 231 -22.74 16.03 -20.41
CA GLY A 231 -23.72 16.30 -21.48
C GLY A 231 -23.22 17.14 -22.66
N ALA A 232 -22.07 17.81 -22.57
CA ALA A 232 -21.42 18.49 -23.68
C ALA A 232 -19.88 18.50 -23.54
N SER A 233 -19.17 18.58 -24.67
CA SER A 233 -17.71 18.73 -24.69
C SER A 233 -17.27 20.08 -24.11
N ALA A 234 -16.03 20.12 -23.61
CA ALA A 234 -15.37 21.34 -23.16
C ALA A 234 -14.04 21.50 -23.91
N ALA A 235 -13.41 22.68 -23.77
CA ALA A 235 -12.12 22.96 -24.37
C ALA A 235 -11.22 23.77 -23.43
N MET A 236 -9.91 23.58 -23.55
CA MET A 236 -8.89 24.46 -22.97
C MET A 236 -8.13 25.15 -24.10
N ILE A 237 -8.09 26.48 -24.07
CA ILE A 237 -7.28 27.28 -25.00
C ILE A 237 -6.07 27.79 -24.25
N THR A 238 -4.89 27.51 -24.80
CA THR A 238 -3.63 28.06 -24.29
C THR A 238 -3.27 29.29 -25.09
N THR A 239 -2.98 30.40 -24.42
CA THR A 239 -2.50 31.63 -25.04
C THR A 239 -1.11 31.95 -24.51
N VAL A 240 -0.11 32.00 -25.39
CA VAL A 240 1.27 32.34 -25.05
C VAL A 240 1.64 33.63 -25.76
N ASN A 241 1.97 34.68 -25.00
CA ASN A 241 2.34 36.00 -25.54
C ASN A 241 1.35 36.50 -26.63
N GLY A 242 0.05 36.24 -26.45
CA GLY A 242 -1.01 36.62 -27.39
C GLY A 242 -1.28 35.65 -28.54
N THR A 243 -0.43 34.63 -28.74
CA THR A 243 -0.66 33.56 -29.73
C THR A 243 -1.47 32.43 -29.10
N GLN A 244 -2.60 32.07 -29.71
CA GLN A 244 -3.48 31.00 -29.22
C GLN A 244 -3.13 29.63 -29.81
N SER A 245 -3.32 28.60 -29.00
CA SER A 245 -3.28 27.20 -29.40
C SER A 245 -4.51 26.81 -30.21
N THR A 246 -4.42 25.70 -30.94
CA THR A 246 -5.64 24.92 -31.21
C THR A 246 -6.28 24.49 -29.88
N PRO A 247 -7.61 24.57 -29.73
CA PRO A 247 -8.27 24.17 -28.49
C PRO A 247 -8.03 22.68 -28.17
N LEU A 248 -7.66 22.39 -26.91
CA LEU A 248 -7.58 21.02 -26.39
C LEU A 248 -8.99 20.58 -25.98
N ILE A 249 -9.57 19.62 -26.70
CA ILE A 249 -10.96 19.19 -26.50
C ILE A 249 -11.07 18.09 -25.45
N PHE A 250 -12.02 18.25 -24.53
CA PHE A 250 -12.40 17.26 -23.54
C PHE A 250 -13.78 16.66 -23.89
N PRO A 251 -13.86 15.35 -24.16
CA PRO A 251 -15.16 14.68 -24.28
C PRO A 251 -15.93 14.74 -22.95
N SER A 252 -17.26 14.68 -23.01
CA SER A 252 -18.09 14.67 -21.80
C SER A 252 -17.98 13.38 -21.02
N VAL A 253 -18.04 13.48 -19.69
CA VAL A 253 -18.33 12.35 -18.81
C VAL A 253 -19.85 12.21 -18.61
N THR A 254 -20.31 11.05 -18.17
CA THR A 254 -21.74 10.78 -17.92
C THR A 254 -22.25 11.48 -16.66
N GLY A 255 -21.36 11.68 -15.67
CA GLY A 255 -21.71 12.23 -14.36
C GLY A 255 -22.30 11.20 -13.39
N THR A 256 -22.38 9.92 -13.77
CA THR A 256 -22.82 8.84 -12.86
C THR A 256 -21.71 8.53 -11.85
N PHE A 257 -22.09 7.94 -10.71
CA PHE A 257 -21.17 7.60 -9.63
C PHE A 257 -20.16 6.50 -10.00
N LEU A 258 -20.55 5.58 -10.89
CA LEU A 258 -19.73 4.42 -11.28
C LEU A 258 -18.79 4.73 -12.44
N ASP A 259 -19.05 5.79 -13.20
CA ASP A 259 -18.22 6.17 -14.33
C ASP A 259 -17.05 7.05 -13.90
N ARG A 260 -16.08 7.17 -14.79
CA ARG A 260 -14.95 8.08 -14.67
C ARG A 260 -15.40 9.50 -14.30
N PHE A 261 -14.80 10.05 -13.24
CA PHE A 261 -15.11 11.35 -12.66
C PHE A 261 -14.73 12.51 -13.58
N ALA A 262 -13.56 12.43 -14.22
CA ALA A 262 -13.03 13.46 -15.13
C ALA A 262 -12.16 12.84 -16.24
N VAL A 263 -11.97 13.55 -17.34
CA VAL A 263 -11.08 13.14 -18.44
C VAL A 263 -9.78 13.91 -18.38
N HIS A 264 -8.66 13.18 -18.42
CA HIS A 264 -7.33 13.77 -18.56
C HIS A 264 -6.98 14.00 -20.04
N GLN A 265 -6.42 15.15 -20.37
CA GLN A 265 -5.82 15.44 -21.67
C GLN A 265 -4.49 16.17 -21.51
N GLU A 266 -3.55 15.93 -22.43
CA GLU A 266 -2.28 16.64 -22.53
C GLU A 266 -2.15 17.22 -23.94
N GLN A 267 -1.62 18.44 -24.06
CA GLN A 267 -1.28 19.07 -25.33
C GLN A 267 0.17 19.53 -25.31
N GLU A 268 0.87 19.31 -26.42
CA GLU A 268 2.21 19.79 -26.67
C GLU A 268 2.22 20.70 -27.90
N GLN A 269 2.82 21.89 -27.78
CA GLN A 269 2.93 22.86 -28.86
C GLN A 269 4.25 23.65 -28.79
N PHE A 270 4.63 24.24 -29.92
CA PHE A 270 5.78 25.11 -30.04
C PHE A 270 5.35 26.56 -30.13
N TYR A 271 6.04 27.43 -29.41
CA TYR A 271 5.81 28.88 -29.40
C TYR A 271 7.13 29.62 -29.59
N ASN A 272 7.08 30.77 -30.25
CA ASN A 272 8.26 31.61 -30.36
C ASN A 272 8.55 32.31 -29.03
N ALA A 273 9.81 32.26 -28.59
CA ALA A 273 10.26 33.06 -27.47
C ALA A 273 10.32 34.54 -27.89
N ALA A 274 9.23 35.29 -27.74
CA ALA A 274 9.18 36.69 -28.14
C ALA A 274 10.02 37.61 -27.21
N GLN A 275 10.17 37.24 -25.93
CA GLN A 275 10.84 38.00 -24.88
C GLN A 275 11.19 37.11 -23.69
N SER A 276 11.99 37.61 -22.73
CA SER A 276 12.38 36.85 -21.52
C SER A 276 11.22 36.51 -20.60
N ALA A 277 10.25 37.41 -20.42
CA ALA A 277 9.06 37.15 -19.63
C ALA A 277 7.97 36.49 -20.49
N THR A 278 7.84 35.17 -20.40
CA THR A 278 6.81 34.42 -21.11
C THR A 278 5.53 34.38 -20.30
N THR A 279 4.46 34.97 -20.82
CA THR A 279 3.12 34.91 -20.20
C THR A 279 2.31 33.80 -20.86
N ILE A 280 1.82 32.87 -20.03
CA ILE A 280 1.02 31.71 -20.43
C ILE A 280 -0.33 31.85 -19.76
N ARG A 281 -1.39 31.88 -20.55
CA ARG A 281 -2.77 31.93 -20.08
C ARG A 281 -3.52 30.70 -20.54
N PHE A 282 -4.24 30.06 -19.63
CA PHE A 282 -5.16 28.96 -19.93
C PHE A 282 -6.59 29.45 -19.75
N ASP A 283 -7.41 29.25 -20.77
CA ASP A 283 -8.82 29.65 -20.82
C ASP A 283 -9.71 28.41 -21.00
N TYR A 284 -10.49 28.08 -19.98
CA TYR A 284 -11.44 26.98 -20.02
C TYR A 284 -12.77 27.43 -20.60
N GLN A 285 -13.25 26.72 -21.62
CA GLN A 285 -14.51 27.00 -22.31
C GLN A 285 -15.42 25.77 -22.24
N SER A 286 -16.63 25.96 -21.74
CA SER A 286 -17.65 24.91 -21.76
C SER A 286 -19.04 25.52 -21.82
N THR A 287 -19.93 24.85 -22.55
CA THR A 287 -21.38 25.11 -22.52
C THR A 287 -22.12 24.18 -21.55
N ALA A 288 -21.42 23.21 -20.94
CA ALA A 288 -22.01 22.32 -19.94
C ALA A 288 -22.17 23.06 -18.60
N SER A 289 -23.37 22.98 -18.02
CA SER A 289 -23.65 23.54 -16.71
C SER A 289 -22.81 22.86 -15.64
N GLY A 290 -22.16 23.65 -14.78
CA GLY A 290 -21.31 23.14 -13.71
C GLY A 290 -20.03 22.45 -14.18
N ALA A 291 -19.57 22.72 -15.41
CA ALA A 291 -18.30 22.20 -15.91
C ALA A 291 -17.11 22.74 -15.11
N GLU A 292 -16.16 21.86 -14.82
CA GLU A 292 -14.96 22.17 -14.06
C GLU A 292 -13.74 21.56 -14.74
N ALA A 293 -12.59 22.22 -14.64
CA ALA A 293 -11.30 21.65 -15.03
C ALA A 293 -10.23 21.98 -13.99
N TRP A 294 -9.10 21.28 -14.06
CA TRP A 294 -7.95 21.49 -13.19
C TRP A 294 -6.65 21.37 -13.98
N LEU A 295 -5.72 22.28 -13.75
CA LEU A 295 -4.35 22.16 -14.24
C LEU A 295 -3.66 21.02 -13.49
N ASN A 296 -3.08 20.05 -14.18
CA ASN A 296 -2.18 19.09 -13.55
C ASN A 296 -0.79 19.73 -13.43
N ARG A 297 -0.15 19.92 -14.59
CA ARG A 297 1.13 20.60 -14.72
C ARG A 297 1.31 21.20 -16.10
N PHE A 298 2.28 22.10 -16.21
CA PHE A 298 2.88 22.42 -17.50
C PHE A 298 4.40 22.48 -17.43
N GLU A 299 5.03 22.06 -18.52
CA GLU A 299 6.47 21.99 -18.71
C GLU A 299 6.85 22.87 -19.89
N LEU A 300 7.97 23.59 -19.76
CA LEU A 300 8.55 24.35 -20.84
C LEU A 300 9.97 23.86 -21.14
N PHE A 301 10.32 23.84 -22.41
CA PHE A 301 11.65 23.46 -22.91
C PHE A 301 12.09 24.45 -23.99
N GLY A 302 13.15 25.22 -23.75
CA GLY A 302 13.59 26.28 -24.65
C GLY A 302 15.10 26.47 -24.68
N ARG A 303 15.58 27.41 -25.50
CA ARG A 303 17.01 27.71 -25.64
C ARG A 303 17.36 29.03 -24.99
N ARG A 304 18.45 29.05 -24.23
CA ARG A 304 19.03 30.24 -23.60
C ARG A 304 20.51 30.37 -23.96
N ALA A 305 20.99 31.59 -24.09
CA ALA A 305 22.42 31.85 -24.18
C ALA A 305 23.10 31.44 -22.87
N LEU A 306 24.31 30.87 -22.97
CA LEU A 306 25.10 30.38 -21.83
C LEU A 306 25.77 31.57 -21.12
N ILE A 307 24.96 32.28 -20.33
CA ILE A 307 25.34 33.50 -19.60
C ILE A 307 24.96 33.29 -18.13
N LYS A 308 25.94 33.39 -17.23
CA LYS A 308 25.74 33.29 -15.78
C LYS A 308 25.09 34.58 -15.26
N PRO A 309 23.86 34.52 -14.68
CA PRO A 309 23.29 35.66 -13.98
C PRO A 309 24.07 35.97 -12.69
N ALA A 310 24.12 37.23 -12.26
CA ALA A 310 24.91 37.64 -11.09
C ALA A 310 24.33 37.11 -9.77
N ASP A 311 23.01 37.04 -9.66
CA ASP A 311 22.24 36.76 -8.44
C ASP A 311 21.65 35.35 -8.39
N GLN A 312 21.59 34.63 -9.52
CA GLN A 312 21.03 33.28 -9.60
C GLN A 312 22.08 32.22 -9.97
N LEU A 313 21.90 31.02 -9.43
CA LEU A 313 22.59 29.82 -9.91
C LEU A 313 22.11 29.48 -11.33
N LEU A 314 23.00 28.92 -12.15
CA LEU A 314 22.68 28.54 -13.53
C LEU A 314 22.87 27.04 -13.69
N PHE A 315 21.76 26.31 -13.82
CA PHE A 315 21.79 24.94 -14.32
C PHE A 315 21.83 24.96 -15.84
N PHE A 316 22.65 24.12 -16.46
CA PHE A 316 22.72 24.03 -17.92
C PHE A 316 23.06 22.62 -18.42
N ARG A 317 22.58 22.33 -19.62
CA ARG A 317 22.73 21.07 -20.37
C ARG A 317 22.33 21.30 -21.82
N ASP A 318 22.87 20.53 -22.76
CA ASP A 318 22.54 20.74 -24.17
C ASP A 318 22.55 19.44 -24.98
N TRP A 319 21.38 19.03 -25.49
CA TRP A 319 21.28 17.91 -26.43
C TRP A 319 21.95 18.21 -27.77
N SER A 320 22.07 19.48 -28.18
CA SER A 320 22.71 19.81 -29.46
C SER A 320 24.23 19.61 -29.46
N SER A 321 24.86 19.57 -28.30
CA SER A 321 26.27 19.17 -28.16
C SER A 321 26.49 17.66 -28.20
N VAL A 322 25.44 16.84 -28.03
CA VAL A 322 25.58 15.40 -27.81
C VAL A 322 25.80 14.67 -29.14
N SER A 323 26.94 14.01 -29.28
CA SER A 323 27.22 13.11 -30.40
C SER A 323 28.34 12.13 -30.04
N SER A 324 28.31 10.93 -30.62
CA SER A 324 29.28 9.87 -30.31
C SER A 324 30.72 10.37 -30.52
N GLY A 325 31.57 10.25 -29.48
CA GLY A 325 32.97 10.67 -29.51
C GLY A 325 33.22 12.18 -29.47
N ALA A 326 32.18 13.01 -29.32
CA ALA A 326 32.36 14.45 -29.26
C ALA A 326 32.93 14.93 -27.92
N VAL A 327 33.66 16.04 -27.99
CA VAL A 327 34.14 16.79 -26.82
C VAL A 327 33.64 18.22 -26.97
N ALA A 328 32.83 18.68 -26.02
CA ALA A 328 32.25 20.01 -26.03
C ALA A 328 33.13 21.01 -25.30
N ARG A 329 33.36 22.16 -25.93
CA ARG A 329 33.93 23.37 -25.34
C ARG A 329 32.80 24.28 -24.90
N PHE A 330 32.53 24.34 -23.61
CA PHE A 330 31.53 25.23 -23.03
C PHE A 330 32.15 26.60 -22.79
N GLU A 331 31.50 27.65 -23.29
CA GLU A 331 31.89 29.04 -23.04
C GLU A 331 30.83 29.75 -22.20
N LEU A 332 31.06 29.82 -20.89
CA LEU A 332 30.16 30.50 -19.97
C LEU A 332 30.60 31.96 -19.78
N SER A 333 29.78 32.88 -20.27
CA SER A 333 29.97 34.33 -20.08
C SER A 333 29.34 34.82 -18.77
N GLY A 334 29.68 36.05 -18.36
CA GLY A 334 29.26 36.59 -17.05
C GLY A 334 30.01 35.98 -15.86
N ALA A 335 31.16 35.35 -16.12
CA ALA A 335 31.99 34.73 -15.10
C ALA A 335 32.71 35.76 -14.23
N THR A 336 32.74 35.52 -12.93
CA THR A 336 33.59 36.22 -11.97
C THR A 336 34.71 35.30 -11.50
N THR A 337 35.73 35.84 -10.83
CA THR A 337 36.80 35.03 -10.24
C THR A 337 36.32 34.06 -9.16
N ALA A 338 35.15 34.32 -8.57
CA ALA A 338 34.51 33.46 -7.57
C ALA A 338 33.61 32.37 -8.17
N LEU A 339 33.49 32.31 -9.50
CA LEU A 339 32.62 31.35 -10.17
C LEU A 339 33.14 29.91 -10.04
N LYS A 340 32.26 29.02 -9.61
CA LYS A 340 32.46 27.57 -9.60
C LYS A 340 31.51 26.94 -10.60
N VAL A 341 31.97 25.91 -11.31
CA VAL A 341 31.15 25.08 -12.20
C VAL A 341 31.36 23.63 -11.84
N TRP A 342 30.27 22.90 -11.56
CA TRP A 342 30.30 21.46 -11.29
C TRP A 342 29.56 20.67 -12.37
N ASP A 343 30.13 19.55 -12.83
CA ASP A 343 29.39 18.48 -13.52
C ASP A 343 28.56 17.72 -12.48
N ILE A 344 27.25 17.82 -12.61
CA ILE A 344 26.23 17.24 -11.73
C ILE A 344 25.47 16.11 -12.41
N THR A 345 26.02 15.54 -13.48
CA THR A 345 25.42 14.39 -14.18
C THR A 345 25.18 13.21 -13.23
N SER A 346 26.08 13.04 -12.25
CA SER A 346 25.92 12.13 -11.11
C SER A 346 25.74 12.96 -9.83
N PRO A 347 24.50 13.20 -9.36
CA PRO A 347 24.22 14.22 -8.35
C PRO A 347 24.86 13.98 -6.98
N LEU A 348 25.12 12.71 -6.63
CA LEU A 348 25.75 12.34 -5.35
C LEU A 348 27.29 12.44 -5.39
N VAL A 349 27.88 12.54 -6.59
CA VAL A 349 29.34 12.62 -6.81
C VAL A 349 29.69 13.68 -7.86
N PRO A 350 29.34 14.96 -7.62
CA PRO A 350 29.67 16.02 -8.56
C PRO A 350 31.18 16.17 -8.72
N MET A 351 31.59 16.69 -9.87
CA MET A 351 33.00 16.95 -10.20
C MET A 351 33.19 18.44 -10.53
N ALA A 352 34.27 19.05 -10.02
CA ALA A 352 34.57 20.44 -10.30
C ALA A 352 35.19 20.60 -11.69
N MET A 353 34.65 21.52 -12.49
CA MET A 353 35.17 21.82 -13.82
C MET A 353 36.32 22.84 -13.72
N ARG A 354 37.41 22.55 -14.41
CA ARG A 354 38.58 23.44 -14.45
C ARG A 354 38.39 24.55 -15.49
N ASN A 355 38.57 25.80 -15.08
CA ASN A 355 38.59 26.92 -16.01
C ASN A 355 39.91 26.97 -16.79
N LEU A 356 39.82 27.03 -18.12
CA LEU A 356 40.93 27.04 -19.07
C LEU A 356 41.20 28.44 -19.64
N SER A 357 40.54 29.47 -19.11
CA SER A 357 40.57 30.84 -19.64
C SER A 357 40.60 31.88 -18.51
N THR A 358 41.22 33.03 -18.78
CA THR A 358 41.25 34.19 -17.88
C THR A 358 40.07 35.15 -18.07
N GLY A 359 39.30 35.01 -19.15
CA GLY A 359 38.10 35.80 -19.45
C GLY A 359 36.81 35.06 -19.09
N ASN A 360 36.04 34.64 -20.12
CA ASN A 360 34.91 33.73 -19.92
C ASN A 360 35.37 32.45 -19.23
N PHE A 361 34.48 31.81 -18.46
CA PHE A 361 34.76 30.51 -17.87
C PHE A 361 34.64 29.45 -18.96
N ILE A 362 35.76 28.84 -19.34
CA ILE A 362 35.84 27.89 -20.44
C ILE A 362 36.31 26.55 -19.91
N PHE A 363 35.60 25.48 -20.25
CA PHE A 363 36.03 24.12 -19.95
C PHE A 363 35.68 23.18 -21.10
N HIS A 364 36.41 22.07 -21.18
CA HIS A 364 36.15 21.00 -22.14
C HIS A 364 35.62 19.78 -21.40
N GLN A 365 34.61 19.10 -21.96
CA GLN A 365 34.09 17.87 -21.39
C GLN A 365 33.56 16.93 -22.47
N ASP A 366 33.63 15.62 -22.20
CA ASP A 366 32.99 14.59 -23.03
C ASP A 366 31.51 14.91 -23.30
N ALA A 367 31.12 14.86 -24.57
CA ALA A 367 29.77 15.08 -25.06
C ALA A 367 29.22 13.85 -25.81
N GLY A 368 29.77 12.65 -25.55
CA GLY A 368 29.20 11.38 -25.99
C GLY A 368 27.82 11.07 -25.39
N ARG A 369 27.46 11.76 -24.30
CA ARG A 369 26.16 11.67 -23.61
C ARG A 369 25.74 13.03 -23.10
N LEU A 370 24.45 13.21 -22.80
CA LEU A 370 23.97 14.42 -22.15
C LEU A 370 24.54 14.52 -20.73
N ARG A 371 25.22 15.63 -20.46
CA ARG A 371 25.70 16.03 -19.14
C ARG A 371 24.93 17.22 -18.61
N GLU A 372 24.86 17.32 -17.30
CA GLU A 372 24.26 18.46 -16.61
C GLU A 372 25.30 19.14 -15.74
N TYR A 373 25.21 20.47 -15.68
CA TYR A 373 26.15 21.30 -14.95
C TYR A 373 25.40 22.33 -14.12
N VAL A 374 26.06 22.80 -13.05
CA VAL A 374 25.62 23.94 -12.26
C VAL A 374 26.78 24.93 -12.13
N ALA A 375 26.50 26.19 -12.44
CA ALA A 375 27.41 27.31 -12.27
C ALA A 375 26.89 28.22 -11.15
N PHE A 376 27.74 28.54 -10.17
CA PHE A 376 27.33 29.24 -8.95
C PHE A 376 28.49 29.98 -8.27
N THR A 377 28.16 30.86 -7.34
CA THR A 377 29.10 31.45 -6.36
C THR A 377 28.60 31.16 -4.95
N ASP A 378 29.44 31.36 -3.93
CA ASP A 378 29.06 31.06 -2.54
C ASP A 378 27.92 31.95 -2.02
N ALA A 379 27.68 33.10 -2.66
CA ALA A 379 26.55 34.00 -2.39
C ALA A 379 25.17 33.41 -2.76
N GLN A 380 25.16 32.29 -3.50
CA GLN A 380 23.93 31.66 -4.04
C GLN A 380 23.67 30.30 -3.40
N THR A 381 24.36 30.00 -2.29
CA THR A 381 24.21 28.75 -1.56
C THR A 381 23.00 28.79 -0.65
N LEU A 382 22.41 27.62 -0.42
CA LEU A 382 21.28 27.41 0.49
C LEU A 382 21.80 26.84 1.82
N SER A 383 21.03 26.98 2.89
CA SER A 383 21.35 26.36 4.18
C SER A 383 20.39 25.20 4.47
N PRO A 384 20.87 24.05 4.97
CA PRO A 384 19.98 22.97 5.36
C PRO A 384 19.31 23.26 6.71
N VAL A 385 18.24 22.52 7.00
CA VAL A 385 17.59 22.53 8.31
C VAL A 385 18.13 21.36 9.14
N VAL A 386 18.62 21.63 10.36
CA VAL A 386 19.07 20.58 11.29
C VAL A 386 17.88 19.95 12.00
N LEU A 387 17.76 18.62 11.93
CA LEU A 387 16.67 17.86 12.56
C LEU A 387 17.08 17.17 13.87
N GLY A 388 18.37 17.20 14.20
CA GLY A 388 18.93 16.61 15.43
C GLY A 388 19.70 15.31 15.18
N THR A 389 20.10 14.68 16.29
CA THR A 389 20.93 13.47 16.25
C THR A 389 20.11 12.22 15.98
N VAL A 390 20.70 11.25 15.28
CA VAL A 390 20.09 9.95 14.99
C VAL A 390 20.84 8.84 15.73
N GLY A 391 20.09 7.94 16.36
CA GLY A 391 20.66 6.77 17.03
C GLY A 391 21.10 5.70 16.04
N ASN A 392 22.06 4.86 16.45
CA ASN A 392 22.56 3.79 15.61
C ASN A 392 21.52 2.70 15.37
N GLN A 393 21.50 2.15 14.16
CA GLN A 393 20.55 1.12 13.71
C GLN A 393 21.15 0.26 12.59
N ASN A 394 20.66 -0.97 12.46
CA ASN A 394 21.18 -1.92 11.49
C ASN A 394 20.12 -2.91 11.02
N LEU A 395 19.16 -2.46 10.21
CA LEU A 395 18.17 -3.32 9.57
C LEU A 395 18.80 -4.25 8.54
N HIS A 396 19.90 -3.84 7.91
CA HIS A 396 20.71 -4.70 7.04
C HIS A 396 21.28 -5.92 7.79
N GLY A 397 21.67 -5.76 9.06
CA GLY A 397 22.12 -6.85 9.92
C GLY A 397 21.00 -7.66 10.60
N LEU A 398 19.72 -7.35 10.33
CA LEU A 398 18.60 -8.02 10.99
C LEU A 398 18.48 -9.48 10.54
N MET A 399 18.44 -10.39 11.52
CA MET A 399 18.09 -11.80 11.28
C MET A 399 16.66 -11.90 10.77
N VAL A 400 16.43 -12.66 9.68
CA VAL A 400 15.12 -12.78 9.04
C VAL A 400 14.11 -13.42 10.01
N PRO A 401 13.05 -12.70 10.44
CA PRO A 401 12.00 -13.24 11.30
C PRO A 401 10.97 -14.01 10.48
N GLU A 402 10.18 -14.89 11.12
CA GLU A 402 8.99 -15.47 10.50
C GLU A 402 7.87 -14.43 10.38
N TYR A 403 7.75 -13.57 11.40
CA TYR A 403 6.76 -12.50 11.46
C TYR A 403 7.42 -11.14 11.66
N LEU A 404 7.25 -10.25 10.68
CA LEU A 404 7.68 -8.86 10.75
C LEU A 404 6.49 -7.95 11.06
N ILE A 405 6.62 -7.14 12.11
CA ILE A 405 5.69 -6.05 12.43
C ILE A 405 6.38 -4.72 12.13
N ILE A 406 5.87 -3.97 11.16
CA ILE A 406 6.31 -2.61 10.86
C ILE A 406 5.29 -1.65 11.46
N THR A 407 5.74 -0.72 12.30
CA THR A 407 4.84 0.15 13.08
C THR A 407 5.38 1.57 13.20
N HIS A 408 4.50 2.55 13.37
CA HIS A 408 4.94 3.91 13.69
C HIS A 408 5.50 3.96 15.12
N PRO A 409 6.52 4.80 15.42
CA PRO A 409 7.09 4.93 16.77
C PRO A 409 6.06 5.06 17.89
N SER A 410 4.96 5.80 17.66
CA SER A 410 3.87 5.99 18.62
C SER A 410 3.12 4.70 19.03
N PHE A 411 3.26 3.60 18.30
CA PHE A 411 2.55 2.33 18.54
C PHE A 411 3.48 1.16 18.89
N VAL A 412 4.79 1.40 19.01
CA VAL A 412 5.79 0.35 19.29
C VAL A 412 5.46 -0.44 20.57
N THR A 413 4.91 0.22 21.58
CA THR A 413 4.50 -0.45 22.83
C THR A 413 3.39 -1.48 22.60
N ALA A 414 2.34 -1.14 21.84
CA ALA A 414 1.28 -2.08 21.47
C ALA A 414 1.81 -3.19 20.54
N ALA A 415 2.66 -2.85 19.57
CA ALA A 415 3.29 -3.81 18.66
C ALA A 415 4.15 -4.84 19.41
N GLN A 416 4.92 -4.43 20.43
CA GLN A 416 5.72 -5.35 21.26
C GLN A 416 4.87 -6.27 22.14
N ARG A 417 3.71 -5.79 22.62
CA ARG A 417 2.73 -6.65 23.32
C ARG A 417 2.21 -7.75 22.39
N LEU A 418 1.84 -7.40 21.16
CA LEU A 418 1.41 -8.37 20.15
C LEU A 418 2.54 -9.35 19.79
N ALA A 419 3.76 -8.84 19.58
CA ALA A 419 4.93 -9.68 19.30
C ALA A 419 5.19 -10.70 20.43
N SER A 420 5.06 -10.27 21.69
CA SER A 420 5.21 -11.15 22.85
C SER A 420 4.14 -12.25 22.87
N PHE A 421 2.90 -11.93 22.54
CA PHE A 421 1.84 -12.93 22.39
C PHE A 421 2.20 -13.97 21.31
N HIS A 422 2.68 -13.56 20.13
CA HIS A 422 3.06 -14.49 19.05
C HIS A 422 4.26 -15.37 19.40
N ARG A 423 5.26 -14.81 20.10
CA ARG A 423 6.41 -15.59 20.61
C ARG A 423 5.97 -16.65 21.61
N GLN A 424 4.99 -16.36 22.47
CA GLN A 424 4.54 -17.28 23.51
C GLN A 424 3.50 -18.29 23.02
N HIS A 425 2.51 -17.83 22.25
CA HIS A 425 1.36 -18.64 21.84
C HIS A 425 1.66 -19.51 20.61
N TYR A 426 2.45 -19.01 19.66
CA TYR A 426 2.78 -19.73 18.42
C TYR A 426 4.26 -20.11 18.29
N ALA A 427 5.10 -19.81 19.28
CA ALA A 427 6.55 -20.04 19.25
C ALA A 427 7.27 -19.40 18.03
N ARG A 428 6.76 -18.27 17.53
CA ARG A 428 7.29 -17.62 16.33
C ARG A 428 8.45 -16.68 16.61
N SER A 429 9.38 -16.59 15.66
CA SER A 429 10.36 -15.50 15.62
C SER A 429 9.69 -14.23 15.11
N VAL A 430 9.70 -13.17 15.93
CA VAL A 430 9.02 -11.91 15.64
C VAL A 430 9.99 -10.74 15.75
N ALA A 431 10.06 -9.90 14.73
CA ALA A 431 10.75 -8.61 14.78
C ALA A 431 9.73 -7.47 14.75
N VAL A 432 9.94 -6.46 15.59
CA VAL A 432 9.19 -5.20 15.56
C VAL A 432 10.17 -4.12 15.11
N VAL A 433 9.84 -3.48 14.00
CA VAL A 433 10.66 -2.44 13.37
C VAL A 433 9.81 -1.18 13.23
N SER A 434 10.38 -0.02 13.59
CA SER A 434 9.67 1.24 13.40
C SER A 434 9.77 1.73 11.96
N THR A 435 8.75 2.45 11.48
CA THR A 435 8.78 3.08 10.14
C THR A 435 9.96 4.03 9.97
N GLU A 436 10.32 4.79 11.00
CA GLU A 436 11.46 5.72 10.96
C GLU A 436 12.80 4.99 10.71
N GLN A 437 13.02 3.82 11.34
CA GLN A 437 14.22 3.01 11.07
C GLN A 437 14.29 2.58 9.60
N VAL A 438 13.15 2.13 9.05
CA VAL A 438 13.05 1.72 7.64
C VAL A 438 13.34 2.91 6.71
N TYR A 439 12.73 4.06 6.95
CA TYR A 439 12.92 5.23 6.09
C TYR A 439 14.36 5.72 6.12
N GLN A 440 14.99 5.75 7.28
CA GLN A 440 16.36 6.22 7.41
C GLN A 440 17.35 5.36 6.61
N GLU A 441 17.29 4.03 6.70
CA GLU A 441 18.21 3.14 5.97
C GLU A 441 17.82 2.94 4.49
N LEU A 442 16.54 2.71 4.19
CA LEU A 442 16.09 2.26 2.85
C LEU A 442 15.45 3.37 2.01
N GLY A 443 15.10 4.50 2.61
CA GLY A 443 14.42 5.63 1.97
C GLY A 443 15.17 6.95 2.08
N SER A 444 16.41 6.95 2.61
CA SER A 444 17.16 8.17 2.93
C SER A 444 16.35 9.20 3.74
N GLY A 445 15.56 8.71 4.69
CA GLY A 445 14.67 9.48 5.57
C GLY A 445 13.29 9.81 4.99
N ILE A 446 13.00 9.51 3.72
CA ILE A 446 11.70 9.78 3.09
C ILE A 446 10.71 8.66 3.44
N ALA A 447 9.50 9.04 3.83
CA ALA A 447 8.38 8.13 4.10
C ALA A 447 7.75 7.57 2.80
N ASP A 448 8.57 6.95 1.96
CA ASP A 448 8.15 6.30 0.71
C ASP A 448 7.69 4.86 1.02
N PRO A 449 6.48 4.43 0.59
CA PRO A 449 6.04 3.03 0.75
C PRO A 449 7.01 2.03 0.12
N THR A 450 7.73 2.43 -0.94
CA THR A 450 8.74 1.58 -1.58
C THR A 450 9.92 1.27 -0.65
N ALA A 451 10.28 2.17 0.28
CA ALA A 451 11.31 1.88 1.27
C ALA A 451 10.90 0.72 2.19
N ILE A 452 9.62 0.68 2.59
CA ILE A 452 9.04 -0.45 3.33
C ILE A 452 9.09 -1.73 2.50
N ARG A 453 8.62 -1.66 1.25
CA ARG A 453 8.64 -2.81 0.33
C ARG A 453 10.06 -3.32 0.08
N ASN A 454 11.04 -2.42 -0.08
CA ASN A 454 12.46 -2.76 -0.25
C ASN A 454 13.02 -3.47 0.98
N PHE A 455 12.69 -2.99 2.18
CA PHE A 455 13.09 -3.65 3.42
C PHE A 455 12.52 -5.07 3.53
N VAL A 456 11.22 -5.23 3.25
CA VAL A 456 10.57 -6.54 3.27
C VAL A 456 11.17 -7.48 2.21
N LYS A 457 11.43 -6.96 0.99
CA LYS A 457 12.10 -7.70 -0.07
C LYS A 457 13.52 -8.11 0.32
N MET A 458 14.29 -7.24 0.96
CA MET A 458 15.64 -7.57 1.43
C MET A 458 15.61 -8.78 2.37
N LEU A 459 14.69 -8.81 3.33
CA LEU A 459 14.54 -9.94 4.24
C LEU A 459 14.09 -11.22 3.52
N HIS A 460 13.17 -11.09 2.56
CA HIS A 460 12.72 -12.20 1.73
C HIS A 460 13.86 -12.76 0.87
N ASP A 461 14.65 -11.91 0.22
CA ASP A 461 15.76 -12.35 -0.63
C ASP A 461 16.90 -12.97 0.20
N LYS A 462 17.07 -12.55 1.46
CA LYS A 462 17.97 -13.20 2.43
C LYS A 462 17.48 -14.60 2.82
N ASN A 463 16.18 -14.77 3.08
CA ASN A 463 15.60 -16.08 3.40
C ASN A 463 14.07 -16.14 3.18
N SER A 464 13.66 -16.49 1.97
CA SER A 464 12.23 -16.58 1.56
C SER A 464 11.49 -17.73 2.23
N SER A 465 12.22 -18.75 2.68
CA SER A 465 11.63 -19.87 3.40
C SER A 465 11.20 -19.50 4.83
N THR A 466 11.80 -18.47 5.42
CA THR A 466 11.56 -18.05 6.82
C THR A 466 10.51 -16.95 6.91
N LEU A 467 10.64 -15.84 6.17
CA LEU A 467 9.67 -14.73 6.25
C LEU A 467 8.31 -15.17 5.70
N LYS A 468 7.26 -15.14 6.54
CA LYS A 468 5.90 -15.55 6.16
C LYS A 468 4.87 -14.45 6.33
N TYR A 469 5.02 -13.59 7.34
CA TYR A 469 4.00 -12.63 7.72
C TYR A 469 4.56 -11.22 7.80
N LEU A 470 3.80 -10.26 7.27
CA LEU A 470 4.00 -8.83 7.44
C LEU A 470 2.74 -8.19 8.00
N LEU A 471 2.86 -7.59 9.19
CA LEU A 471 1.84 -6.70 9.74
C LEU A 471 2.27 -5.24 9.61
N LEU A 472 1.42 -4.44 8.97
CA LEU A 472 1.50 -2.99 8.97
C LEU A 472 0.64 -2.46 10.12
N PHE A 473 1.28 -2.04 11.21
CA PHE A 473 0.59 -1.62 12.44
C PHE A 473 0.54 -0.09 12.54
N GLY A 474 -0.46 0.49 11.88
CA GLY A 474 -0.79 1.92 11.83
C GLY A 474 -1.69 2.27 10.64
N SER A 475 -2.49 3.32 10.79
CA SER A 475 -3.33 3.84 9.69
C SER A 475 -2.51 4.36 8.51
N GLY A 476 -3.09 4.28 7.31
CA GLY A 476 -2.54 4.85 6.08
C GLY A 476 -3.36 6.02 5.57
N SER A 477 -2.93 6.60 4.45
CA SER A 477 -3.64 7.70 3.78
C SER A 477 -3.34 7.76 2.28
N TYR A 478 -4.32 8.17 1.47
CA TYR A 478 -4.08 8.54 0.06
C TYR A 478 -3.23 9.82 -0.07
N ASP A 479 -3.09 10.60 1.00
CA ASP A 479 -2.32 11.84 1.05
C ASP A 479 -1.08 11.70 1.95
N PRO A 480 0.06 11.23 1.41
CA PRO A 480 1.27 11.03 2.20
C PRO A 480 1.94 12.34 2.68
N ARG A 481 1.63 13.49 2.08
CA ARG A 481 2.23 14.80 2.43
C ARG A 481 1.36 15.69 3.31
N ASN A 482 0.27 15.17 3.86
CA ASN A 482 -0.53 15.88 4.88
C ASN A 482 -1.18 17.21 4.41
N ARG A 483 -1.65 17.23 3.17
CA ARG A 483 -2.42 18.31 2.54
C ARG A 483 -3.87 18.37 3.03
N VAL A 484 -4.50 17.23 3.37
CA VAL A 484 -5.90 17.17 3.84
C VAL A 484 -6.00 17.19 5.36
N ALA A 485 -7.15 17.65 5.87
CA ALA A 485 -7.43 17.69 7.30
C ALA A 485 -7.61 16.27 7.91
N ASN A 486 -7.36 16.15 9.22
CA ASN A 486 -7.53 14.91 10.00
C ASN A 486 -6.81 13.68 9.42
N ASN A 487 -5.65 13.91 8.81
CA ASN A 487 -4.94 12.89 8.04
C ASN A 487 -4.06 11.97 8.92
N TYR A 488 -4.41 10.69 8.99
CA TYR A 488 -3.71 9.66 9.78
C TYR A 488 -2.73 8.84 8.92
N ARG A 489 -1.58 9.43 8.59
CA ARG A 489 -0.58 8.88 7.66
C ARG A 489 0.61 8.15 8.33
N PHE A 490 0.33 7.30 9.31
CA PHE A 490 1.38 6.63 10.11
C PHE A 490 2.24 5.65 9.32
N ILE A 491 1.61 4.90 8.39
CA ILE A 491 2.29 4.00 7.46
C ILE A 491 1.69 4.26 6.07
N PRO A 492 2.47 4.80 5.11
CA PRO A 492 2.03 5.04 3.74
C PRO A 492 1.43 3.79 3.09
N THR A 493 0.48 4.02 2.20
CA THR A 493 -0.14 2.98 1.36
C THR A 493 0.36 3.10 -0.07
N HIS A 494 0.40 2.00 -0.81
CA HIS A 494 0.49 2.10 -2.26
C HIS A 494 -0.85 2.55 -2.86
N GLN A 495 -0.81 3.58 -3.70
CA GLN A 495 -1.95 4.08 -4.47
C GLN A 495 -1.78 3.75 -5.96
N SER A 496 -2.84 3.40 -6.68
CA SER A 496 -2.79 3.12 -8.11
C SER A 496 -2.47 4.38 -8.94
N ASN A 497 -1.90 4.20 -10.14
CA ASN A 497 -1.75 5.29 -11.11
C ASN A 497 -3.09 5.88 -11.56
N GLN A 498 -4.16 5.06 -11.58
CA GLN A 498 -5.50 5.55 -11.84
C GLN A 498 -5.99 6.44 -10.69
N SER A 499 -6.39 7.67 -11.04
CA SER A 499 -6.78 8.72 -10.08
C SER A 499 -8.06 9.47 -10.48
N LEU A 500 -8.70 9.10 -11.60
CA LEU A 500 -9.92 9.76 -12.10
C LEU A 500 -11.11 8.81 -12.28
N ASP A 501 -10.90 7.50 -12.11
CA ASP A 501 -11.92 6.49 -12.30
C ASP A 501 -12.15 5.72 -11.00
N PRO A 502 -13.30 5.93 -10.33
CA PRO A 502 -13.59 5.34 -9.02
C PRO A 502 -13.58 3.80 -8.99
N ILE A 503 -13.90 3.15 -10.12
CA ILE A 503 -13.89 1.69 -10.23
C ILE A 503 -12.46 1.18 -10.41
N SER A 504 -11.62 1.82 -11.21
CA SER A 504 -10.27 1.30 -11.49
C SER A 504 -9.19 1.85 -10.55
N SER A 505 -9.47 2.89 -9.77
CA SER A 505 -8.57 3.38 -8.71
C SER A 505 -8.60 2.46 -7.48
N TYR A 506 -7.44 2.27 -6.84
CA TYR A 506 -7.31 1.46 -5.64
C TYR A 506 -6.12 1.84 -4.75
N THR A 507 -6.26 1.52 -3.48
CA THR A 507 -5.15 1.38 -2.51
C THR A 507 -4.92 -0.11 -2.27
N SER A 508 -3.66 -0.53 -2.04
CA SER A 508 -3.38 -1.95 -1.79
C SER A 508 -2.14 -2.18 -0.92
N ASP A 509 -2.30 -3.02 0.10
CA ASP A 509 -1.16 -3.54 0.88
C ASP A 509 -0.49 -4.75 0.21
N ASP A 510 -1.05 -5.27 -0.89
CA ASP A 510 -0.41 -6.34 -1.66
C ASP A 510 0.96 -5.93 -2.19
N PHE A 511 1.15 -4.64 -2.44
CA PHE A 511 2.44 -4.05 -2.83
C PHE A 511 3.58 -4.51 -1.91
N PHE A 512 3.35 -4.58 -0.61
CA PHE A 512 4.37 -4.95 0.38
C PHE A 512 4.61 -6.47 0.47
N GLY A 513 3.75 -7.29 -0.13
CA GLY A 513 3.85 -8.76 -0.15
C GLY A 513 4.24 -9.35 -1.51
N MET A 514 4.35 -8.51 -2.54
CA MET A 514 4.83 -8.87 -3.88
C MET A 514 6.32 -8.56 -3.97
N LEU A 515 7.16 -9.58 -3.87
CA LEU A 515 8.60 -9.45 -3.60
C LEU A 515 9.49 -10.05 -4.70
N ASN A 516 8.92 -10.78 -5.67
CA ASN A 516 9.65 -11.27 -6.84
C ASN A 516 10.20 -10.12 -7.71
N ASP A 517 11.34 -10.32 -8.38
CA ASP A 517 12.02 -9.29 -9.18
C ASP A 517 11.20 -8.82 -10.39
N THR A 518 10.29 -9.65 -10.90
CA THR A 518 9.50 -9.32 -12.10
C THR A 518 8.19 -8.59 -11.79
N VAL A 519 7.88 -8.35 -10.51
CA VAL A 519 6.60 -7.73 -10.12
C VAL A 519 6.60 -6.24 -10.41
N ASP A 520 5.44 -5.75 -10.81
CA ASP A 520 5.13 -4.33 -10.99
C ASP A 520 3.62 -4.20 -10.80
N ILE A 521 3.20 -3.75 -9.62
CA ILE A 521 1.79 -3.62 -9.28
C ILE A 521 1.06 -2.61 -10.19
N ASN A 522 1.79 -1.73 -10.87
CA ASN A 522 1.21 -0.76 -11.80
C ASN A 522 0.82 -1.38 -13.14
N ARG A 523 1.27 -2.62 -13.44
CA ARG A 523 0.87 -3.38 -14.63
C ARG A 523 -0.40 -4.16 -14.35
N GLY A 524 -1.55 -3.49 -14.46
CA GLY A 524 -2.86 -4.03 -14.10
C GLY A 524 -3.32 -5.29 -14.84
N ALA A 525 -2.61 -5.75 -15.88
CA ALA A 525 -2.89 -6.98 -16.61
C ALA A 525 -1.99 -8.17 -16.21
N ASP A 526 -0.92 -7.92 -15.45
CA ASP A 526 0.06 -8.94 -15.11
C ASP A 526 -0.42 -9.78 -13.92
N LYS A 527 -0.48 -11.10 -14.13
CA LYS A 527 -0.85 -12.06 -13.09
C LYS A 527 0.30 -12.26 -12.09
N GLN A 528 0.35 -11.42 -11.07
CA GLN A 528 1.42 -11.42 -10.08
C GLN A 528 0.90 -11.88 -8.71
N ALA A 529 1.53 -12.91 -8.14
CA ALA A 529 1.15 -13.51 -6.87
C ALA A 529 1.79 -12.78 -5.67
N LEU A 530 1.21 -12.99 -4.49
CA LEU A 530 1.80 -12.63 -3.20
C LEU A 530 2.78 -13.71 -2.72
N ASP A 531 3.98 -13.28 -2.36
CA ASP A 531 5.05 -14.13 -1.83
C ASP A 531 4.87 -14.37 -0.32
N ILE A 532 4.42 -13.36 0.43
CA ILE A 532 4.16 -13.44 1.87
C ILE A 532 2.76 -12.95 2.23
N ALA A 533 2.28 -13.33 3.42
CA ALA A 533 0.97 -12.92 3.92
C ALA A 533 1.03 -11.53 4.55
N VAL A 534 0.17 -10.61 4.09
CA VAL A 534 0.12 -9.22 4.56
C VAL A 534 -1.21 -8.94 5.26
N GLY A 535 -1.15 -8.22 6.39
CA GLY A 535 -2.30 -7.65 7.06
C GLY A 535 -1.99 -6.27 7.63
N ARG A 536 -3.03 -5.51 7.94
CA ARG A 536 -2.91 -4.16 8.51
C ARG A 536 -3.82 -3.99 9.72
N ILE A 537 -3.29 -3.41 10.80
CA ILE A 537 -4.10 -2.85 11.89
C ILE A 537 -4.06 -1.32 11.72
N PRO A 538 -5.11 -0.69 11.14
CA PRO A 538 -5.10 0.73 10.80
C PRO A 538 -5.40 1.63 12.01
N ALA A 539 -4.70 1.43 13.13
CA ALA A 539 -4.89 2.22 14.33
C ALA A 539 -4.50 3.69 14.10
N ARG A 540 -5.37 4.61 14.54
CA ARG A 540 -5.18 6.07 14.42
C ARG A 540 -4.54 6.70 15.66
N ASN A 541 -4.51 5.97 16.76
CA ASN A 541 -3.91 6.38 18.02
C ASN A 541 -3.56 5.14 18.88
N LEU A 542 -2.86 5.37 20.00
CA LEU A 542 -2.40 4.28 20.87
C LEU A 542 -3.57 3.54 21.55
N THR A 543 -4.70 4.20 21.80
CA THR A 543 -5.90 3.57 22.36
C THR A 543 -6.46 2.52 21.41
N GLU A 544 -6.70 2.88 20.14
CA GLU A 544 -7.15 1.95 19.10
C GLU A 544 -6.17 0.79 18.91
N ALA A 545 -4.87 1.07 18.95
CA ALA A 545 -3.84 0.04 18.85
C ALA A 545 -3.93 -0.96 20.01
N ASN A 546 -4.07 -0.47 21.25
CA ASN A 546 -4.24 -1.33 22.42
C ASN A 546 -5.56 -2.11 22.39
N THR A 547 -6.67 -1.49 21.98
CA THR A 547 -7.97 -2.17 21.81
C THR A 547 -7.85 -3.39 20.91
N MET A 548 -7.16 -3.26 19.78
CA MET A 548 -6.96 -4.37 18.85
C MET A 548 -6.08 -5.48 19.45
N VAL A 549 -4.98 -5.12 20.10
CA VAL A 549 -4.10 -6.10 20.76
C VAL A 549 -4.85 -6.84 21.88
N ASP A 550 -5.64 -6.13 22.67
CA ASP A 550 -6.44 -6.70 23.75
C ASP A 550 -7.52 -7.64 23.20
N LYS A 551 -8.15 -7.32 22.07
CA LYS A 551 -9.05 -8.24 21.35
C LYS A 551 -8.33 -9.53 20.96
N ILE A 552 -7.17 -9.44 20.30
CA ILE A 552 -6.41 -10.60 19.80
C ILE A 552 -6.00 -11.53 20.95
N ILE A 553 -5.43 -10.97 22.02
CA ILE A 553 -4.99 -11.75 23.19
C ILE A 553 -6.22 -12.38 23.88
N ARG A 554 -7.28 -11.59 24.10
CA ARG A 554 -8.51 -12.08 24.76
C ARG A 554 -9.15 -13.19 23.95
N TYR A 555 -9.21 -13.08 22.62
CA TYR A 555 -9.85 -14.03 21.71
C TYR A 555 -9.29 -15.45 21.86
N HIS A 556 -7.99 -15.58 22.16
CA HIS A 556 -7.31 -16.87 22.34
C HIS A 556 -7.33 -17.41 23.78
N HIS A 557 -7.91 -16.66 24.72
CA HIS A 557 -7.93 -17.09 26.12
C HIS A 557 -8.94 -18.25 26.33
N PRO A 558 -8.60 -19.31 27.09
CA PRO A 558 -9.50 -20.45 27.34
C PRO A 558 -10.88 -20.09 27.90
N SER A 559 -10.98 -18.99 28.66
CA SER A 559 -12.27 -18.47 29.13
C SER A 559 -13.21 -17.96 28.02
N ARG A 560 -12.80 -18.04 26.75
CA ARG A 560 -13.60 -17.70 25.56
C ARG A 560 -14.02 -18.93 24.74
N PHE A 561 -13.73 -20.14 25.23
CA PHE A 561 -14.30 -21.36 24.68
C PHE A 561 -15.83 -21.30 24.70
N GLY A 562 -16.44 -21.88 23.68
CA GLY A 562 -17.89 -21.96 23.52
C GLY A 562 -18.29 -22.34 22.10
N GLU A 563 -19.51 -22.86 21.94
CA GLU A 563 -20.00 -23.39 20.66
C GLU A 563 -20.12 -22.34 19.55
N TRP A 564 -20.01 -21.05 19.87
CA TRP A 564 -19.93 -19.96 18.89
C TRP A 564 -18.80 -20.15 17.87
N ARG A 565 -17.71 -20.83 18.26
CA ARG A 565 -16.56 -21.17 17.41
C ARG A 565 -16.89 -22.17 16.30
N ASN A 566 -18.03 -22.85 16.39
CA ASN A 566 -18.52 -23.75 15.34
C ASN A 566 -19.50 -23.06 14.38
N ARG A 567 -19.83 -21.78 14.56
CA ARG A 567 -20.90 -21.11 13.78
C ARG A 567 -20.36 -20.26 12.64
N LEU A 568 -20.99 -20.40 11.48
CA LEU A 568 -20.77 -19.60 10.29
C LEU A 568 -22.09 -18.89 9.92
N LEU A 569 -22.05 -17.58 9.69
CA LEU A 569 -23.19 -16.79 9.27
C LEU A 569 -22.96 -16.25 7.85
N PHE A 570 -23.92 -16.48 6.95
CA PHE A 570 -23.93 -15.89 5.61
C PHE A 570 -25.15 -14.98 5.48
N ILE A 571 -24.90 -13.74 5.06
CA ILE A 571 -25.90 -12.70 4.88
C ILE A 571 -25.88 -12.28 3.41
N ALA A 572 -27.05 -12.16 2.79
CA ALA A 572 -27.16 -11.81 1.38
C ALA A 572 -28.20 -10.72 1.15
N ASP A 573 -27.82 -9.72 0.37
CA ASP A 573 -28.72 -8.70 -0.16
C ASP A 573 -29.86 -9.29 -1.00
N ASP A 574 -30.93 -8.51 -1.13
CA ASP A 574 -32.01 -8.72 -2.08
C ASP A 574 -31.76 -8.02 -3.44
N ARG A 575 -32.74 -8.09 -4.35
CA ARG A 575 -32.72 -7.54 -5.72
C ARG A 575 -31.69 -8.18 -6.66
N ASP A 576 -31.32 -7.46 -7.73
CA ASP A 576 -30.34 -7.82 -8.76
C ASP A 576 -30.54 -9.22 -9.36
N GLN A 577 -31.79 -9.62 -9.60
CA GLN A 577 -32.16 -10.94 -10.10
C GLN A 577 -31.63 -12.07 -9.20
N ASN A 578 -31.67 -11.84 -7.88
CA ASN A 578 -31.13 -12.69 -6.82
C ASN A 578 -29.61 -12.89 -6.87
N LEU A 579 -28.85 -12.01 -7.53
CA LEU A 579 -27.40 -12.12 -7.69
C LEU A 579 -26.68 -12.37 -6.37
N HIS A 580 -26.92 -11.53 -5.36
CA HIS A 580 -26.22 -11.61 -4.08
C HIS A 580 -26.58 -12.85 -3.25
N LEU A 581 -27.84 -13.29 -3.33
CA LEU A 581 -28.26 -14.57 -2.76
C LEU A 581 -27.55 -15.74 -3.44
N ASN A 582 -27.48 -15.75 -4.78
CA ASN A 582 -26.79 -16.79 -5.53
C ASN A 582 -25.29 -16.80 -5.21
N ASP A 583 -24.67 -15.63 -5.06
CA ASP A 583 -23.28 -15.50 -4.62
C ASP A 583 -23.08 -16.06 -3.22
N ALA A 584 -23.97 -15.75 -2.26
CA ALA A 584 -23.90 -16.28 -0.90
C ALA A 584 -24.13 -17.81 -0.84
N GLU A 585 -25.00 -18.37 -1.68
CA GLU A 585 -25.14 -19.83 -1.82
C GLU A 585 -23.85 -20.47 -2.36
N ALA A 586 -23.24 -19.88 -3.39
CA ALA A 586 -22.00 -20.40 -3.98
C ALA A 586 -20.83 -20.34 -2.99
N VAL A 587 -20.72 -19.25 -2.22
CA VAL A 587 -19.72 -19.06 -1.17
C VAL A 587 -19.95 -20.02 0.00
N SER A 588 -21.18 -20.12 0.52
CA SER A 588 -21.49 -21.01 1.64
C SER A 588 -21.30 -22.49 1.29
N ALA A 589 -21.48 -22.88 0.03
CA ALA A 589 -21.20 -24.22 -0.46
C ALA A 589 -19.71 -24.62 -0.38
N LYS A 590 -18.78 -23.66 -0.25
CA LYS A 590 -17.34 -23.96 -0.04
C LYS A 590 -17.02 -24.38 1.40
N ALA A 591 -17.91 -24.12 2.35
CA ALA A 591 -17.78 -24.59 3.74
C ALA A 591 -18.13 -26.09 3.84
N LYS A 592 -17.24 -26.94 3.32
CA LYS A 592 -17.48 -28.40 3.20
C LYS A 592 -17.44 -29.16 4.52
N ASN A 593 -16.81 -28.61 5.55
CA ASN A 593 -16.65 -29.33 6.81
C ASN A 593 -17.97 -29.35 7.59
N THR A 594 -18.50 -30.55 7.80
CA THR A 594 -19.81 -30.78 8.39
C THR A 594 -19.88 -30.43 9.87
N PHE A 595 -18.77 -30.21 10.59
CA PHE A 595 -18.87 -29.77 12.00
C PHE A 595 -19.37 -28.33 12.14
N PHE A 596 -19.14 -27.47 11.14
CA PHE A 596 -19.61 -26.09 11.21
C PHE A 596 -21.14 -26.00 11.10
N GLN A 597 -21.74 -25.15 11.91
CA GLN A 597 -23.15 -24.79 11.86
C GLN A 597 -23.33 -23.55 10.99
N THR A 598 -23.88 -23.76 9.81
CA THR A 598 -24.18 -22.69 8.86
C THR A 598 -25.57 -22.12 9.11
N GLN A 599 -25.66 -20.80 9.24
CA GLN A 599 -26.92 -20.06 9.24
C GLN A 599 -26.92 -19.05 8.08
N LYS A 600 -28.09 -18.86 7.46
CA LYS A 600 -28.30 -17.90 6.39
C LYS A 600 -29.31 -16.83 6.84
N ILE A 601 -29.01 -15.56 6.57
CA ILE A 601 -29.92 -14.43 6.73
C ILE A 601 -29.99 -13.73 5.38
N TYR A 602 -30.93 -14.15 4.54
CA TYR A 602 -31.13 -13.55 3.22
C TYR A 602 -32.26 -12.55 3.32
N LEU A 603 -31.98 -11.31 2.95
CA LEU A 603 -32.87 -10.17 3.21
C LEU A 603 -34.28 -10.43 2.67
N ASP A 604 -34.36 -10.90 1.42
CA ASP A 604 -35.63 -11.19 0.75
C ASP A 604 -36.43 -12.36 1.36
N ALA A 605 -35.88 -13.09 2.33
CA ALA A 605 -36.62 -14.11 3.11
C ALA A 605 -37.38 -13.51 4.32
N PHE A 606 -37.20 -12.21 4.58
CA PHE A 606 -37.89 -11.47 5.64
C PHE A 606 -38.88 -10.47 5.04
N PRO A 607 -39.95 -10.09 5.76
CA PRO A 607 -40.87 -9.05 5.30
C PRO A 607 -40.18 -7.69 5.21
N LEU A 608 -40.32 -7.03 4.06
CA LEU A 608 -39.93 -5.63 3.89
C LEU A 608 -40.95 -4.71 4.56
N VAL A 609 -40.45 -3.71 5.30
CA VAL A 609 -41.28 -2.71 6.00
C VAL A 609 -40.97 -1.33 5.45
N SER A 610 -41.97 -0.68 4.85
CA SER A 610 -41.85 0.68 4.33
C SER A 610 -42.12 1.73 5.40
N GLY A 611 -41.26 2.75 5.48
CA GLY A 611 -41.42 3.90 6.38
C GLY A 611 -40.99 5.21 5.73
N SER A 612 -41.11 6.31 6.48
CA SER A 612 -40.74 7.67 5.99
C SER A 612 -39.27 7.82 5.63
N GLY A 613 -38.39 6.97 6.18
CA GLY A 613 -36.95 6.92 5.86
C GLY A 613 -36.56 5.94 4.74
N GLY A 614 -37.53 5.40 4.00
CA GLY A 614 -37.36 4.35 3.00
C GLY A 614 -37.71 2.95 3.51
N ALA A 615 -37.60 1.95 2.64
CA ALA A 615 -37.85 0.56 2.98
C ALA A 615 -36.73 -0.03 3.84
N ARG A 616 -37.08 -0.91 4.79
CA ARG A 616 -36.18 -1.51 5.77
C ARG A 616 -36.54 -2.97 6.00
N TYR A 617 -35.57 -3.75 6.49
CA TYR A 617 -35.79 -5.10 7.00
C TYR A 617 -35.52 -5.18 8.52
N PRO A 618 -36.37 -4.61 9.41
CA PRO A 618 -36.09 -4.58 10.86
C PRO A 618 -35.82 -5.96 11.47
N ALA A 619 -36.50 -7.01 10.98
CA ALA A 619 -36.28 -8.38 11.42
C ALA A 619 -34.88 -8.90 11.05
N VAL A 620 -34.30 -8.42 9.94
CA VAL A 620 -32.91 -8.70 9.54
C VAL A 620 -31.93 -7.96 10.45
N ASN A 621 -32.15 -6.66 10.71
CA ASN A 621 -31.33 -5.89 11.66
C ASN A 621 -31.25 -6.62 13.02
N GLU A 622 -32.40 -7.04 13.56
CA GLU A 622 -32.47 -7.81 14.80
C GLU A 622 -31.78 -9.17 14.69
N ALA A 623 -32.00 -9.91 13.60
CA ALA A 623 -31.38 -11.22 13.42
C ALA A 623 -29.84 -11.14 13.37
N ILE A 624 -29.29 -10.12 12.72
CA ILE A 624 -27.85 -9.86 12.65
C ILE A 624 -27.31 -9.51 14.03
N VAL A 625 -27.88 -8.52 14.72
CA VAL A 625 -27.43 -8.12 16.07
C VAL A 625 -27.51 -9.29 17.04
N ASN A 626 -28.61 -10.03 17.04
CA ASN A 626 -28.78 -11.19 17.91
C ASN A 626 -27.76 -12.29 17.61
N ARG A 627 -27.45 -12.58 16.34
CA ARG A 627 -26.45 -13.59 16.00
C ARG A 627 -25.03 -13.13 16.33
N MET A 628 -24.68 -11.89 16.05
CA MET A 628 -23.40 -11.31 16.47
C MET A 628 -23.23 -11.39 17.99
N ASN A 629 -24.30 -11.06 18.72
CA ASN A 629 -24.35 -11.18 20.18
C ASN A 629 -24.40 -12.62 20.67
N GLN A 630 -24.77 -13.62 19.88
CA GLN A 630 -24.62 -15.03 20.26
C GLN A 630 -23.23 -15.57 19.91
N GLY A 631 -22.46 -14.83 19.13
CA GLY A 631 -21.14 -15.20 18.63
C GLY A 631 -21.20 -16.07 17.37
N ALA A 632 -20.26 -15.82 16.49
CA ALA A 632 -19.95 -16.65 15.33
C ALA A 632 -18.43 -16.65 15.11
N LEU A 633 -17.90 -17.71 14.50
CA LEU A 633 -16.50 -17.74 14.09
C LEU A 633 -16.28 -16.80 12.90
N LEU A 634 -17.22 -16.83 11.95
CA LEU A 634 -17.18 -16.08 10.70
C LEU A 634 -18.57 -15.54 10.35
N VAL A 635 -18.59 -14.29 9.91
CA VAL A 635 -19.75 -13.61 9.35
C VAL A 635 -19.39 -13.14 7.95
N ASN A 636 -20.14 -13.57 6.95
CA ASN A 636 -19.93 -13.26 5.55
C ASN A 636 -21.12 -12.48 5.02
N TYR A 637 -20.88 -11.32 4.42
CA TYR A 637 -21.91 -10.52 3.77
C TYR A 637 -21.60 -10.39 2.27
N SER A 638 -22.58 -10.72 1.42
CA SER A 638 -22.57 -10.50 -0.02
C SER A 638 -23.67 -9.50 -0.38
N GLY A 639 -23.31 -8.33 -0.91
CA GLY A 639 -24.31 -7.31 -1.23
C GLY A 639 -23.78 -5.90 -1.41
N HIS A 640 -24.70 -4.96 -1.59
CA HIS A 640 -24.41 -3.54 -1.65
C HIS A 640 -23.98 -2.99 -0.29
N GLY A 641 -23.34 -1.84 -0.32
CA GLY A 641 -22.84 -1.23 0.89
C GLY A 641 -21.92 -0.08 0.58
N ASN A 642 -21.59 0.62 1.63
CA ASN A 642 -20.62 1.69 1.61
C ASN A 642 -19.99 1.82 3.01
N HIS A 643 -19.18 2.85 3.20
CA HIS A 643 -18.51 3.09 4.48
C HIS A 643 -19.44 3.36 5.68
N ILE A 644 -20.74 3.62 5.51
CA ILE A 644 -21.67 3.89 6.63
C ILE A 644 -22.72 2.79 6.87
N ARG A 645 -22.99 1.93 5.88
CA ARG A 645 -24.03 0.89 5.98
C ARG A 645 -23.80 -0.29 5.04
N LEU A 646 -24.42 -1.43 5.38
CA LEU A 646 -24.68 -2.54 4.47
C LEU A 646 -26.12 -2.50 3.95
N SER A 647 -26.30 -2.83 2.67
CA SER A 647 -27.53 -2.70 1.86
C SER A 647 -28.10 -1.28 1.74
N ASP A 648 -29.02 -1.09 0.78
CA ASP A 648 -29.76 0.17 0.65
C ASP A 648 -30.81 0.36 1.75
N GLU A 649 -31.32 -0.76 2.25
CA GLU A 649 -32.25 -0.93 3.37
C GLU A 649 -31.55 -0.83 4.73
N ALA A 650 -30.25 -0.52 4.76
CA ALA A 650 -29.49 -0.24 5.99
C ALA A 650 -29.60 -1.35 7.04
N VAL A 651 -29.34 -2.61 6.65
CA VAL A 651 -29.45 -3.77 7.54
C VAL A 651 -28.36 -3.86 8.60
N PHE A 652 -27.29 -3.08 8.44
CA PHE A 652 -26.26 -2.92 9.45
C PHE A 652 -25.62 -1.53 9.35
N THR A 653 -25.76 -0.74 10.41
CA THR A 653 -25.25 0.63 10.52
C THR A 653 -24.51 0.82 11.85
N THR A 654 -24.14 2.08 12.17
CA THR A 654 -23.61 2.44 13.49
C THR A 654 -24.59 2.14 14.63
N GLU A 655 -25.90 2.12 14.36
CA GLU A 655 -26.95 1.76 15.33
C GLU A 655 -26.82 0.29 15.74
N GLU A 656 -26.79 -0.64 14.77
CA GLU A 656 -26.60 -2.06 15.04
C GLU A 656 -25.24 -2.34 15.69
N ALA A 657 -24.17 -1.67 15.22
CA ALA A 657 -22.83 -1.81 15.79
C ALA A 657 -22.78 -1.37 17.26
N GLY A 658 -23.50 -0.31 17.63
CA GLY A 658 -23.60 0.16 19.02
C GLY A 658 -24.35 -0.79 19.96
N ARG A 659 -25.09 -1.76 19.42
CA ARG A 659 -25.85 -2.77 20.19
C ARG A 659 -25.07 -4.06 20.42
N LEU A 660 -23.83 -4.14 19.95
CA LEU A 660 -23.02 -5.34 20.06
C LEU A 660 -22.44 -5.52 21.47
N GLN A 661 -22.62 -6.70 22.03
CA GLN A 661 -22.14 -7.15 23.34
C GLN A 661 -21.35 -8.46 23.19
N ASN A 662 -20.51 -8.53 22.16
CA ASN A 662 -19.81 -9.74 21.72
C ASN A 662 -18.29 -9.69 21.97
N ALA A 663 -17.82 -8.87 22.91
CA ALA A 663 -16.39 -8.69 23.20
C ALA A 663 -15.61 -9.99 23.51
N ASN A 664 -16.31 -11.06 23.86
CA ASN A 664 -15.77 -12.38 24.18
C ASN A 664 -15.93 -13.43 23.07
N ARG A 665 -16.53 -13.07 21.93
CA ARG A 665 -16.93 -13.97 20.83
C ARG A 665 -16.96 -13.22 19.50
N LEU A 666 -15.80 -12.69 19.14
CA LEU A 666 -15.60 -11.78 18.00
C LEU A 666 -15.50 -12.56 16.69
N PRO A 667 -16.38 -12.37 15.69
CA PRO A 667 -16.24 -13.02 14.40
C PRO A 667 -15.12 -12.39 13.56
N LEU A 668 -14.56 -13.17 12.64
CA LEU A 668 -14.06 -12.60 11.39
C LEU A 668 -15.25 -12.09 10.59
N MET A 669 -15.19 -10.84 10.13
CA MET A 669 -16.21 -10.29 9.24
C MET A 669 -15.64 -10.17 7.83
N VAL A 670 -16.29 -10.85 6.88
CA VAL A 670 -15.99 -10.78 5.45
C VAL A 670 -17.08 -9.95 4.79
N THR A 671 -16.72 -8.84 4.16
CA THR A 671 -17.68 -7.96 3.47
C THR A 671 -17.36 -7.91 1.99
N ALA A 672 -18.06 -8.71 1.20
CA ALA A 672 -18.05 -8.68 -0.25
C ALA A 672 -18.95 -7.54 -0.77
N SER A 673 -18.54 -6.30 -0.45
CA SER A 673 -19.30 -5.08 -0.70
C SER A 673 -18.38 -3.91 -1.06
N CYS A 674 -18.92 -2.78 -1.52
CA CYS A 674 -18.15 -1.57 -1.85
C CYS A 674 -17.70 -0.81 -0.59
N ASP A 675 -16.45 -0.32 -0.61
CA ASP A 675 -15.83 0.62 0.33
C ASP A 675 -16.31 0.58 1.80
N PHE A 676 -16.48 -0.61 2.37
CA PHE A 676 -16.94 -0.77 3.75
C PHE A 676 -15.90 -0.23 4.76
N TYR A 677 -14.61 -0.35 4.44
CA TYR A 677 -13.55 0.32 5.20
C TYR A 677 -12.45 0.92 4.30
N PRO A 678 -12.64 2.15 3.78
CA PRO A 678 -11.62 2.92 3.09
C PRO A 678 -10.64 3.51 4.12
N PHE A 679 -9.80 2.64 4.68
CA PHE A 679 -8.94 2.95 5.82
C PHE A 679 -7.92 4.07 5.57
N ASP A 680 -7.69 4.43 4.31
CA ASP A 680 -6.78 5.47 3.85
C ASP A 680 -7.47 6.80 3.49
N ASP A 681 -8.80 6.90 3.65
CA ASP A 681 -9.54 8.13 3.42
C ASP A 681 -9.93 8.79 4.77
N PRO A 682 -9.21 9.85 5.20
CA PRO A 682 -9.49 10.51 6.48
C PRO A 682 -10.84 11.26 6.50
N ALA A 683 -11.48 11.49 5.36
CA ALA A 683 -12.80 12.13 5.31
C ALA A 683 -13.93 11.14 5.66
N LYS A 684 -13.68 9.83 5.65
CA LYS A 684 -14.69 8.80 5.86
C LYS A 684 -14.63 8.21 7.28
N ASN A 685 -15.69 8.47 8.05
CA ASN A 685 -15.94 7.80 9.33
C ASN A 685 -16.57 6.43 9.07
N ALA A 686 -15.73 5.46 8.74
CA ALA A 686 -16.18 4.16 8.28
C ALA A 686 -16.68 3.25 9.42
N LEU A 687 -17.79 2.55 9.18
CA LEU A 687 -18.34 1.51 10.06
C LEU A 687 -17.33 0.39 10.32
N GLY A 688 -16.49 0.06 9.33
CA GLY A 688 -15.39 -0.87 9.51
C GLY A 688 -14.38 -0.46 10.60
N ALA A 689 -14.12 0.84 10.77
CA ALA A 689 -13.24 1.33 11.85
C ALA A 689 -13.86 1.08 13.23
N GLN A 690 -15.16 1.38 13.39
CA GLN A 690 -15.91 1.13 14.62
C GLN A 690 -15.89 -0.37 14.98
N MET A 691 -16.13 -1.23 13.99
CA MET A 691 -16.16 -2.68 14.17
C MET A 691 -14.80 -3.27 14.54
N LEU A 692 -13.71 -2.73 14.01
CA LEU A 692 -12.36 -3.27 14.19
C LEU A 692 -11.67 -2.70 15.44
N THR A 693 -11.49 -1.38 15.51
CA THR A 693 -10.67 -0.71 16.54
C THR A 693 -11.45 0.21 17.49
N GLY A 694 -12.73 0.49 17.21
CA GLY A 694 -13.53 1.46 17.94
C GLY A 694 -13.91 1.05 19.37
N ASP A 695 -14.15 -0.24 19.61
CA ASP A 695 -14.46 -0.80 20.94
C ASP A 695 -13.96 -2.26 21.03
N SER A 696 -13.97 -2.83 22.23
CA SER A 696 -13.76 -4.23 22.58
C SER A 696 -14.75 -5.22 21.94
N ALA A 697 -15.96 -4.77 21.58
CA ALA A 697 -16.96 -5.51 20.78
C ALA A 697 -16.74 -5.31 19.26
N GLY A 698 -17.54 -5.96 18.42
CA GLY A 698 -17.43 -5.87 16.96
C GLY A 698 -16.78 -7.11 16.33
N ALA A 699 -15.70 -6.93 15.58
CA ALA A 699 -14.99 -8.00 14.85
C ALA A 699 -13.56 -8.20 15.37
N ILE A 700 -13.00 -9.40 15.14
CA ILE A 700 -11.59 -9.73 15.44
C ILE A 700 -10.65 -9.36 14.28
N ALA A 701 -11.18 -9.32 13.06
CA ALA A 701 -10.51 -8.90 11.84
C ALA A 701 -11.59 -8.63 10.78
N LEU A 702 -11.24 -7.86 9.76
CA LEU A 702 -12.06 -7.67 8.56
C LEU A 702 -11.32 -8.19 7.33
N LEU A 703 -12.01 -8.95 6.49
CA LEU A 703 -11.63 -9.14 5.09
C LEU A 703 -12.60 -8.31 4.25
N SER A 704 -12.14 -7.14 3.83
CA SER A 704 -13.03 -6.09 3.34
C SER A 704 -12.41 -5.31 2.18
N THR A 705 -13.17 -4.41 1.59
CA THR A 705 -12.75 -3.61 0.44
C THR A 705 -12.52 -2.16 0.86
N ALA A 706 -11.49 -1.52 0.31
CA ALA A 706 -11.22 -0.10 0.52
C ALA A 706 -11.85 0.81 -0.55
N ARG A 707 -12.35 0.25 -1.65
CA ARG A 707 -12.88 0.98 -2.82
C ARG A 707 -14.05 0.23 -3.45
N LEU A 708 -14.59 0.78 -4.53
CA LEU A 708 -15.66 0.15 -5.31
C LEU A 708 -15.19 -1.17 -5.94
N VAL A 709 -16.07 -2.15 -5.95
CA VAL A 709 -15.80 -3.53 -6.40
C VAL A 709 -16.95 -4.06 -7.25
N LEU A 710 -16.71 -5.17 -7.94
CA LEU A 710 -17.71 -5.85 -8.77
C LEU A 710 -18.19 -7.13 -8.09
N ALA A 711 -19.51 -7.38 -8.11
CA ALA A 711 -20.13 -8.52 -7.43
C ALA A 711 -19.58 -9.87 -7.89
N ALA A 712 -19.47 -10.10 -9.21
CA ALA A 712 -18.92 -11.35 -9.75
C ALA A 712 -17.49 -11.63 -9.27
N SER A 713 -16.63 -10.59 -9.25
CA SER A 713 -15.27 -10.67 -8.74
C SER A 713 -15.22 -10.88 -7.22
N ASN A 714 -16.15 -10.27 -6.47
CA ASN A 714 -16.29 -10.50 -5.04
C ASN A 714 -16.58 -11.97 -4.74
N ARG A 715 -17.54 -12.58 -5.45
CA ARG A 715 -17.87 -14.00 -5.28
C ARG A 715 -16.64 -14.87 -5.45
N ILE A 716 -15.84 -14.68 -6.51
CA ILE A 716 -14.66 -15.51 -6.80
C ILE A 716 -13.66 -15.48 -5.64
N ILE A 717 -13.27 -14.28 -5.18
CA ILE A 717 -12.31 -14.15 -4.08
C ILE A 717 -12.88 -14.73 -2.79
N ASN A 718 -14.16 -14.52 -2.53
CA ASN A 718 -14.84 -15.00 -1.34
C ASN A 718 -14.97 -16.53 -1.31
N GLU A 719 -15.29 -17.17 -2.44
CA GLU A 719 -15.28 -18.63 -2.58
C GLU A 719 -13.91 -19.22 -2.27
N TYR A 720 -12.85 -18.68 -2.86
CA TYR A 720 -11.48 -19.13 -2.59
C TYR A 720 -11.09 -18.89 -1.13
N PHE A 721 -11.48 -17.75 -0.54
CA PHE A 721 -11.18 -17.48 0.86
C PHE A 721 -11.88 -18.45 1.80
N ILE A 722 -13.19 -18.69 1.63
CA ILE A 722 -13.93 -19.65 2.47
C ILE A 722 -13.36 -21.06 2.31
N GLN A 723 -12.97 -21.45 1.10
CA GLN A 723 -12.30 -22.73 0.86
C GLN A 723 -10.99 -22.85 1.64
N GLU A 724 -10.07 -21.89 1.48
CA GLU A 724 -8.75 -21.94 2.12
C GLU A 724 -8.81 -21.75 3.64
N ALA A 725 -9.69 -20.87 4.13
CA ALA A 725 -9.79 -20.57 5.56
C ALA A 725 -10.45 -21.70 6.36
N LEU A 726 -11.41 -22.43 5.77
CA LEU A 726 -12.18 -23.48 6.46
C LEU A 726 -11.73 -24.91 6.14
N GLN A 727 -10.57 -25.06 5.50
CA GLN A 727 -9.94 -26.35 5.27
C GLN A 727 -8.64 -26.48 6.08
N GLN A 728 -8.46 -27.64 6.73
CA GLN A 728 -7.19 -27.98 7.35
C GLN A 728 -6.16 -28.31 6.27
N ASP A 729 -4.94 -27.81 6.43
CA ASP A 729 -3.83 -28.20 5.57
C ASP A 729 -3.56 -29.70 5.74
N PRO A 730 -3.62 -30.52 4.66
CA PRO A 730 -3.51 -31.97 4.79
C PRO A 730 -2.21 -32.44 5.43
N SER A 731 -1.12 -31.68 5.28
CA SER A 731 0.20 -32.05 5.79
C SER A 731 0.35 -31.77 7.28
N THR A 732 -0.23 -30.66 7.76
CA THR A 732 -0.10 -30.25 9.17
C THR A 732 -1.32 -30.62 10.01
N GLN A 733 -2.45 -30.96 9.37
CA GLN A 733 -3.77 -31.12 9.99
C GLN A 733 -4.23 -29.87 10.77
N GLN A 734 -3.67 -28.70 10.47
CA GLN A 734 -4.00 -27.42 11.10
C GLN A 734 -4.69 -26.49 10.10
N TYR A 735 -5.55 -25.62 10.60
CA TYR A 735 -6.09 -24.51 9.82
C TYR A 735 -5.01 -23.46 9.55
N LEU A 736 -5.14 -22.79 8.40
CA LEU A 736 -4.26 -21.69 8.03
C LEU A 736 -4.46 -20.49 8.96
N SER A 737 -3.40 -19.69 9.10
CA SER A 737 -3.55 -18.32 9.62
C SER A 737 -4.39 -17.48 8.65
N LEU A 738 -4.98 -16.40 9.16
CA LEU A 738 -5.80 -15.50 8.35
C LEU A 738 -5.04 -14.96 7.14
N GLY A 739 -3.79 -14.53 7.36
CA GLY A 739 -2.94 -14.02 6.32
C GLY A 739 -2.64 -15.06 5.23
N GLU A 740 -2.33 -16.30 5.61
CA GLU A 740 -2.08 -17.36 4.61
C GLU A 740 -3.34 -17.74 3.84
N ALA A 741 -4.50 -17.81 4.49
CA ALA A 741 -5.77 -18.05 3.81
C ALA A 741 -6.07 -16.94 2.78
N VAL A 742 -5.88 -15.66 3.15
CA VAL A 742 -6.04 -14.52 2.23
C VAL A 742 -5.02 -14.58 1.09
N ARG A 743 -3.74 -14.82 1.39
CA ARG A 743 -2.67 -14.91 0.39
C ARG A 743 -2.95 -15.99 -0.64
N ARG A 744 -3.29 -17.21 -0.19
CA ARG A 744 -3.63 -18.33 -1.09
C ARG A 744 -4.88 -18.02 -1.90
N ALA A 745 -5.94 -17.49 -1.29
CA ALA A 745 -7.18 -17.15 -1.98
C ALA A 745 -6.97 -16.10 -3.08
N LYS A 746 -6.21 -15.04 -2.79
CA LYS A 746 -5.85 -14.02 -3.77
C LYS A 746 -4.99 -14.58 -4.89
N ASN A 747 -4.01 -15.42 -4.58
CA ASN A 747 -3.17 -16.06 -5.58
C ASN A 747 -4.00 -16.97 -6.51
N LEU A 748 -4.96 -17.73 -5.97
CA LEU A 748 -5.89 -18.51 -6.78
C LEU A 748 -6.73 -17.60 -7.69
N ALA A 749 -7.33 -16.54 -7.14
CA ALA A 749 -8.14 -15.58 -7.89
C ALA A 749 -7.36 -14.91 -9.03
N VAL A 750 -6.13 -14.46 -8.77
CA VAL A 750 -5.27 -13.80 -9.77
C VAL A 750 -4.77 -14.79 -10.83
N ILE A 751 -4.22 -15.93 -10.40
CA ILE A 751 -3.55 -16.87 -11.31
C ILE A 751 -4.58 -17.67 -12.11
N GLN A 752 -5.58 -18.24 -11.43
CA GLN A 752 -6.55 -19.16 -12.04
C GLN A 752 -7.71 -18.43 -12.70
N SER A 753 -8.24 -17.37 -12.06
CA SER A 753 -9.45 -16.66 -12.56
C SER A 753 -9.15 -15.35 -13.28
N GLY A 754 -7.92 -14.81 -13.19
CA GLY A 754 -7.59 -13.51 -13.79
C GLY A 754 -8.17 -12.30 -13.03
N GLU A 755 -8.60 -12.49 -11.78
CA GLU A 755 -9.21 -11.44 -10.95
C GLU A 755 -8.13 -10.54 -10.32
N ILE A 756 -7.54 -9.65 -11.11
CA ILE A 756 -6.42 -8.81 -10.68
C ILE A 756 -6.93 -7.58 -9.90
N LEU A 757 -7.67 -6.68 -10.56
CA LEU A 757 -8.03 -5.38 -9.99
C LEU A 757 -8.87 -5.48 -8.72
N ASN A 758 -9.86 -6.39 -8.69
CA ASN A 758 -10.71 -6.55 -7.51
C ASN A 758 -9.93 -7.17 -6.34
N SER A 759 -9.02 -8.11 -6.60
CA SER A 759 -8.16 -8.74 -5.59
C SER A 759 -7.26 -7.72 -4.88
N ARG A 760 -6.74 -6.72 -5.61
CA ARG A 760 -5.94 -5.63 -5.01
C ARG A 760 -6.72 -4.76 -4.03
N LYS A 761 -8.05 -4.69 -4.14
CA LYS A 761 -8.91 -3.89 -3.27
C LYS A 761 -9.39 -4.63 -2.02
N PHE A 762 -9.33 -5.96 -2.02
CA PHE A 762 -9.62 -6.77 -0.83
C PHE A 762 -8.42 -6.73 0.12
N LEU A 763 -8.64 -6.44 1.39
CA LEU A 763 -7.58 -6.25 2.37
C LEU A 763 -7.89 -7.06 3.61
N LEU A 764 -6.85 -7.65 4.20
CA LEU A 764 -6.92 -8.18 5.56
C LEU A 764 -6.62 -7.04 6.54
N LEU A 765 -7.68 -6.50 7.14
CA LEU A 765 -7.57 -5.53 8.22
C LEU A 765 -7.62 -6.29 9.55
N GLY A 766 -6.44 -6.66 10.03
CA GLY A 766 -6.23 -7.48 11.21
C GLY A 766 -4.81 -8.07 11.24
N ASP A 767 -4.60 -8.99 12.16
CA ASP A 767 -3.32 -9.68 12.34
C ASP A 767 -3.18 -10.86 11.36
N PRO A 768 -2.26 -10.81 10.38
CA PRO A 768 -2.10 -11.86 9.37
C PRO A 768 -1.55 -13.17 9.94
N ALA A 769 -0.83 -13.07 11.06
CA ALA A 769 -0.21 -14.20 11.73
C ALA A 769 -1.21 -14.98 12.59
N MET A 770 -2.35 -14.38 12.96
CA MET A 770 -3.36 -14.99 13.81
C MET A 770 -4.11 -16.11 13.09
N ARG A 771 -4.51 -17.16 13.84
CA ARG A 771 -5.50 -18.15 13.39
C ARG A 771 -6.85 -17.80 14.00
N LEU A 772 -7.95 -18.10 13.28
CA LEU A 772 -9.25 -18.09 13.96
C LEU A 772 -9.26 -19.16 15.05
N SER A 773 -10.13 -18.96 16.04
CA SER A 773 -10.28 -19.85 17.19
C SER A 773 -10.99 -21.15 16.80
N PHE A 774 -10.43 -21.89 15.84
CA PHE A 774 -10.86 -23.22 15.48
C PHE A 774 -10.62 -24.17 16.65
N PRO A 775 -11.56 -25.08 16.96
CA PRO A 775 -11.37 -26.08 18.00
C PRO A 775 -10.18 -26.99 17.67
N ALA A 776 -9.33 -27.26 18.67
CA ALA A 776 -8.09 -28.01 18.44
C ALA A 776 -8.28 -29.54 18.42
N GLN A 777 -9.16 -30.05 19.28
CA GLN A 777 -9.39 -31.49 19.46
C GLN A 777 -10.69 -31.95 18.78
N ARG A 778 -10.94 -33.25 18.75
CA ARG A 778 -12.13 -33.85 18.11
C ARG A 778 -13.07 -34.44 19.15
N VAL A 779 -14.37 -34.24 18.94
CA VAL A 779 -15.42 -35.01 19.64
C VAL A 779 -15.85 -36.13 18.71
N GLN A 780 -15.76 -37.37 19.18
CA GLN A 780 -16.16 -38.55 18.44
C GLN A 780 -17.34 -39.23 19.15
N LEU A 781 -18.50 -39.26 18.49
CA LEU A 781 -19.60 -40.12 18.91
C LEU A 781 -19.24 -41.58 18.57
N THR A 782 -19.42 -42.50 19.52
CA THR A 782 -19.05 -43.92 19.35
C THR A 782 -20.27 -44.83 19.28
N SER A 783 -21.33 -44.53 20.02
CA SER A 783 -22.54 -45.34 20.06
C SER A 783 -23.82 -44.54 20.31
N VAL A 784 -24.93 -45.08 19.81
CA VAL A 784 -26.29 -44.62 20.09
C VAL A 784 -27.08 -45.81 20.62
N ASN A 785 -27.69 -45.68 21.80
CA ASN A 785 -28.40 -46.76 22.51
C ASN A 785 -27.57 -48.05 22.65
N GLY A 786 -26.27 -47.89 22.96
CA GLY A 786 -25.33 -49.01 23.14
C GLY A 786 -24.92 -49.73 21.85
N LYS A 787 -25.36 -49.27 20.67
CA LYS A 787 -24.97 -49.83 19.38
C LYS A 787 -23.96 -48.93 18.66
N PRO A 788 -22.95 -49.50 17.96
CA PRO A 788 -22.00 -48.70 17.16
C PRO A 788 -22.69 -47.86 16.10
N LEU A 789 -22.07 -46.72 15.75
CA LEU A 789 -22.53 -45.90 14.62
C LEU A 789 -22.65 -46.72 13.33
N GLY A 790 -23.67 -46.43 12.52
CA GLY A 790 -23.99 -47.16 11.28
C GLY A 790 -24.98 -48.33 11.45
N THR A 791 -25.33 -48.71 12.68
CA THR A 791 -26.36 -49.73 12.95
C THR A 791 -27.77 -49.15 13.18
N MET A 792 -27.85 -47.86 13.51
CA MET A 792 -29.07 -47.08 13.69
C MET A 792 -28.93 -45.82 12.84
N ASP A 793 -29.87 -45.57 11.95
CA ASP A 793 -29.83 -44.47 10.98
C ASP A 793 -30.88 -43.37 11.26
N THR A 794 -31.86 -43.65 12.13
CA THR A 794 -33.03 -42.78 12.34
C THR A 794 -33.32 -42.56 13.81
N LEU A 795 -33.50 -41.28 14.20
CA LEU A 795 -34.02 -40.88 15.50
C LEU A 795 -35.50 -40.47 15.37
N GLN A 796 -36.34 -40.88 16.32
CA GLN A 796 -37.79 -40.72 16.31
C GLN A 796 -38.24 -39.72 17.39
N ALA A 797 -39.34 -39.04 17.11
CA ALA A 797 -40.02 -38.14 18.05
C ALA A 797 -40.38 -38.87 19.36
N SER A 798 -40.33 -38.16 20.50
CA SER A 798 -40.71 -38.69 21.83
C SER A 798 -39.92 -39.91 22.31
N SER A 799 -38.88 -40.32 21.59
CA SER A 799 -38.02 -41.44 21.97
C SER A 799 -36.83 -40.97 22.79
N ARG A 800 -36.41 -41.82 23.73
CA ARG A 800 -35.22 -41.64 24.57
C ARG A 800 -34.00 -42.22 23.85
N TYR A 801 -32.92 -41.44 23.82
CA TYR A 801 -31.64 -41.82 23.23
C TYR A 801 -30.50 -41.64 24.22
N ILE A 802 -29.59 -42.61 24.24
CA ILE A 802 -28.32 -42.56 24.96
C ILE A 802 -27.22 -42.39 23.92
N LEU A 803 -26.53 -41.25 23.94
CA LEU A 803 -25.39 -40.94 23.08
C LEU A 803 -24.11 -41.08 23.88
N GLU A 804 -23.16 -41.88 23.41
CA GLU A 804 -21.88 -42.09 24.07
C GLU A 804 -20.73 -41.81 23.11
N GLY A 805 -19.67 -41.22 23.62
CA GLY A 805 -18.50 -40.90 22.82
C GLY A 805 -17.29 -40.50 23.65
N GLN A 806 -16.30 -39.98 22.95
CA GLN A 806 -15.01 -39.63 23.52
C GLN A 806 -14.40 -38.37 22.88
N ILE A 807 -13.49 -37.75 23.62
CA ILE A 807 -12.65 -36.66 23.11
C ILE A 807 -11.33 -37.26 22.64
N THR A 808 -10.90 -36.93 21.42
CA THR A 808 -9.67 -37.46 20.82
C THR A 808 -8.75 -36.36 20.32
N ASP A 809 -7.47 -36.69 20.20
CA ASP A 809 -6.53 -35.90 19.43
C ASP A 809 -6.79 -36.01 17.92
N ALA A 810 -5.96 -35.33 17.12
CA ALA A 810 -6.03 -35.36 15.66
C ALA A 810 -5.71 -36.76 15.06
N LEU A 811 -5.02 -37.63 15.81
CA LEU A 811 -4.70 -39.01 15.42
C LEU A 811 -5.79 -40.01 15.83
N GLY A 812 -6.81 -39.57 16.56
CA GLY A 812 -7.91 -40.41 17.04
C GLY A 812 -7.66 -41.08 18.39
N ASN A 813 -6.57 -40.74 19.09
CA ASN A 813 -6.30 -41.25 20.42
C ASN A 813 -7.16 -40.51 21.45
N ARG A 814 -7.80 -41.25 22.36
CA ARG A 814 -8.60 -40.66 23.45
C ARG A 814 -7.72 -39.83 24.39
N LEU A 815 -8.16 -38.60 24.66
CA LEU A 815 -7.55 -37.71 25.66
C LEU A 815 -8.06 -38.04 27.06
N ARG A 816 -7.36 -38.94 27.76
CA ARG A 816 -7.79 -39.43 29.09
C ARG A 816 -7.73 -38.39 30.20
N ASP A 817 -6.96 -37.33 29.99
CA ASP A 817 -6.76 -36.20 30.89
C ASP A 817 -7.75 -35.06 30.61
N PHE A 818 -8.69 -35.23 29.69
CA PHE A 818 -9.73 -34.23 29.40
C PHE A 818 -10.93 -34.42 30.32
N THR A 819 -11.12 -33.52 31.29
CA THR A 819 -12.30 -33.50 32.16
C THR A 819 -12.91 -32.11 32.10
N GLY A 820 -14.15 -32.00 31.66
CA GLY A 820 -14.72 -30.71 31.31
C GLY A 820 -16.20 -30.75 30.92
N THR A 821 -16.58 -29.79 30.09
CA THR A 821 -17.97 -29.55 29.67
C THR A 821 -18.16 -29.94 28.21
N LEU A 822 -19.33 -30.45 27.87
CA LEU A 822 -19.77 -30.79 26.52
C LEU A 822 -21.11 -30.13 26.23
N GLU A 823 -21.12 -29.24 25.25
CA GLU A 823 -22.31 -28.62 24.69
C GLU A 823 -22.77 -29.42 23.48
N THR A 824 -24.04 -29.82 23.45
CA THR A 824 -24.62 -30.64 22.39
C THR A 824 -25.83 -29.95 21.80
N ILE A 825 -25.92 -29.94 20.46
CA ILE A 825 -27.06 -29.43 19.70
C ILE A 825 -27.52 -30.51 18.72
N ILE A 826 -28.77 -30.94 18.82
CA ILE A 826 -29.42 -31.83 17.84
C ILE A 826 -30.34 -30.97 16.98
N GLN A 827 -30.13 -30.99 15.67
CA GLN A 827 -30.91 -30.26 14.69
C GLN A 827 -31.68 -31.22 13.78
N ASP A 828 -32.89 -30.82 13.41
CA ASP A 828 -33.73 -31.50 12.43
C ASP A 828 -33.06 -31.43 11.04
N LYS A 829 -33.66 -32.09 10.04
CA LYS A 829 -33.21 -32.01 8.65
C LYS A 829 -33.23 -30.57 8.11
N PRO A 830 -32.42 -30.24 7.09
CA PRO A 830 -32.53 -28.99 6.36
C PRO A 830 -33.96 -28.74 5.87
N ARG A 831 -34.39 -27.48 5.93
CA ARG A 831 -35.68 -27.03 5.42
C ARG A 831 -35.46 -26.08 4.24
N SER A 832 -36.31 -26.25 3.23
CA SER A 832 -36.39 -25.33 2.11
C SER A 832 -37.13 -24.07 2.55
N ILE A 833 -36.44 -22.93 2.54
CA ILE A 833 -36.99 -21.60 2.82
C ILE A 833 -37.19 -20.89 1.48
N SER A 834 -38.36 -20.27 1.30
CA SER A 834 -38.68 -19.47 0.12
C SER A 834 -38.45 -17.98 0.42
N THR A 835 -37.85 -17.24 -0.51
CA THR A 835 -37.87 -15.78 -0.47
C THR A 835 -39.26 -15.24 -0.83
N LEU A 836 -39.50 -13.97 -0.51
CA LEU A 836 -40.78 -13.29 -0.66
C LEU A 836 -40.87 -12.45 -1.94
N ALA A 837 -39.75 -12.21 -2.64
CA ALA A 837 -39.67 -11.30 -3.78
C ALA A 837 -40.28 -9.94 -3.45
N ASN A 838 -39.81 -9.33 -2.36
CA ASN A 838 -40.41 -8.11 -1.79
C ASN A 838 -40.36 -6.91 -2.76
N GLU A 839 -39.40 -6.89 -3.68
CA GLU A 839 -39.15 -5.75 -4.57
C GLU A 839 -38.95 -6.13 -6.04
N SER A 840 -39.08 -5.14 -6.92
CA SER A 840 -38.80 -5.29 -8.35
C SER A 840 -37.34 -5.67 -8.58
N GLY A 841 -37.10 -6.75 -9.33
CA GLY A 841 -35.76 -7.28 -9.56
C GLY A 841 -35.41 -8.45 -8.62
N SER A 842 -36.22 -8.77 -7.62
CA SER A 842 -36.14 -10.03 -6.87
C SER A 842 -37.09 -11.07 -7.49
N PHE A 843 -36.72 -12.35 -7.40
CA PHE A 843 -37.59 -13.46 -7.79
C PHE A 843 -37.72 -14.46 -6.64
N VAL A 844 -38.90 -15.08 -6.51
CA VAL A 844 -39.09 -16.14 -5.52
C VAL A 844 -38.11 -17.27 -5.80
N THR A 845 -37.18 -17.49 -4.87
CA THR A 845 -36.18 -18.54 -4.92
C THR A 845 -36.19 -19.33 -3.62
N ARG A 846 -35.65 -20.55 -3.66
CA ARG A 846 -35.57 -21.43 -2.50
C ARG A 846 -34.12 -21.71 -2.15
N PHE A 847 -33.83 -21.75 -0.85
CA PHE A 847 -32.54 -22.16 -0.32
C PHE A 847 -32.73 -23.09 0.88
N GLU A 848 -31.75 -23.96 1.10
CA GLU A 848 -31.78 -24.89 2.23
C GLU A 848 -31.13 -24.27 3.47
N GLN A 849 -31.79 -24.44 4.62
CA GLN A 849 -31.28 -24.03 5.93
C GLN A 849 -31.57 -25.09 7.01
N GLN A 850 -30.54 -25.44 7.78
CA GLN A 850 -30.65 -26.34 8.92
C GLN A 850 -30.57 -25.56 10.24
N SER A 851 -31.70 -24.98 10.66
CA SER A 851 -31.78 -24.12 11.86
C SER A 851 -32.72 -24.63 12.95
N ALA A 852 -33.57 -25.62 12.65
CA ALA A 852 -34.52 -26.18 13.60
C ALA A 852 -33.80 -27.03 14.66
N VAL A 853 -33.68 -26.49 15.88
CA VAL A 853 -33.08 -27.18 17.03
C VAL A 853 -34.12 -28.08 17.68
N LEU A 854 -33.84 -29.38 17.75
CA LEU A 854 -34.64 -30.37 18.44
C LEU A 854 -34.24 -30.51 19.91
N PHE A 855 -32.95 -30.35 20.19
CA PHE A 855 -32.41 -30.41 21.55
C PHE A 855 -31.15 -29.56 21.67
N LYS A 856 -30.97 -28.89 22.82
CA LYS A 856 -29.71 -28.25 23.20
C LYS A 856 -29.46 -28.52 24.69
N GLY A 857 -28.27 -28.98 25.03
CA GLY A 857 -27.93 -29.35 26.41
C GLY A 857 -26.43 -29.24 26.71
N VAL A 858 -26.12 -29.20 28.01
CA VAL A 858 -24.76 -29.13 28.54
C VAL A 858 -24.54 -30.35 29.44
N PHE A 859 -23.42 -31.04 29.24
CA PHE A 859 -23.09 -32.31 29.89
C PHE A 859 -21.64 -32.33 30.35
N SER A 860 -21.29 -33.30 31.18
CA SER A 860 -19.90 -33.49 31.63
C SER A 860 -19.15 -34.46 30.73
N VAL A 861 -17.88 -34.16 30.50
CA VAL A 861 -16.88 -35.10 30.00
C VAL A 861 -16.02 -35.53 31.17
N ASP A 862 -15.90 -36.83 31.40
CA ASP A 862 -15.02 -37.39 32.42
C ASP A 862 -13.96 -38.28 31.77
N THR A 863 -12.70 -38.01 32.08
CA THR A 863 -11.53 -38.69 31.50
C THR A 863 -11.57 -38.83 29.97
N GLY A 864 -12.14 -37.87 29.26
CA GLY A 864 -12.30 -37.89 27.81
C GLY A 864 -13.44 -38.76 27.30
N ARG A 865 -14.41 -39.13 28.14
CA ARG A 865 -15.65 -39.82 27.76
C ARG A 865 -16.88 -39.01 28.15
N PHE A 866 -17.94 -39.15 27.38
CA PHE A 866 -19.24 -38.57 27.70
C PHE A 866 -20.34 -39.59 27.48
N ARG A 867 -21.40 -39.43 28.26
CA ARG A 867 -22.67 -40.14 28.10
C ARG A 867 -23.79 -39.13 28.26
N ILE A 868 -24.58 -38.97 27.20
CA ILE A 868 -25.70 -38.05 27.14
C ILE A 868 -26.98 -38.85 27.07
N GLU A 869 -27.99 -38.38 27.79
CA GLU A 869 -29.34 -38.88 27.66
C GLU A 869 -30.24 -37.76 27.17
N VAL A 870 -30.97 -38.02 26.08
CA VAL A 870 -31.81 -37.03 25.41
C VAL A 870 -33.16 -37.63 25.05
N ILE A 871 -34.22 -36.83 25.19
CA ILE A 871 -35.55 -37.14 24.68
C ILE A 871 -35.85 -36.16 23.56
N LEU A 872 -36.14 -36.66 22.36
CA LEU A 872 -36.51 -35.78 21.25
C LEU A 872 -37.95 -35.29 21.40
N PRO A 873 -38.23 -34.01 21.08
CA PRO A 873 -39.57 -33.44 21.21
C PRO A 873 -40.58 -34.09 20.25
N LYS A 874 -41.87 -33.83 20.46
CA LYS A 874 -42.95 -34.23 19.54
C LYS A 874 -42.91 -33.47 18.21
N ASP A 875 -42.44 -32.22 18.24
CA ASP A 875 -42.46 -31.28 17.11
C ASP A 875 -41.28 -31.48 16.14
N VAL A 876 -40.95 -32.73 15.82
CA VAL A 876 -40.01 -33.08 14.74
C VAL A 876 -40.73 -33.18 13.40
N SER A 877 -40.04 -32.94 12.29
CA SER A 877 -40.58 -33.32 10.98
C SER A 877 -40.89 -34.81 10.91
N PHE A 878 -42.15 -35.18 10.64
CA PHE A 878 -42.56 -36.59 10.50
C PHE A 878 -42.04 -37.28 9.23
N GLN A 879 -41.50 -36.51 8.27
CA GLN A 879 -40.83 -37.08 7.10
C GLN A 879 -39.35 -37.35 7.40
N PRO A 880 -38.83 -38.56 7.12
CA PRO A 880 -37.42 -38.89 7.29
C PRO A 880 -36.48 -37.90 6.60
N GLY A 881 -35.29 -37.72 7.16
CA GLY A 881 -34.24 -36.86 6.61
C GLY A 881 -32.99 -36.83 7.46
N LYS A 882 -31.92 -36.23 6.92
CA LYS A 882 -30.62 -36.16 7.61
C LYS A 882 -30.61 -35.05 8.66
N GLY A 883 -30.82 -35.42 9.92
CA GLY A 883 -30.55 -34.54 11.06
C GLY A 883 -29.05 -34.35 11.31
N LYS A 884 -28.70 -33.52 12.28
CA LYS A 884 -27.30 -33.25 12.67
C LYS A 884 -27.15 -33.20 14.19
N ILE A 885 -26.10 -33.83 14.73
CA ILE A 885 -25.76 -33.76 16.16
C ILE A 885 -24.41 -33.07 16.30
N SER A 886 -24.40 -31.79 16.65
CA SER A 886 -23.15 -31.05 16.85
C SER A 886 -22.69 -31.11 18.31
N PHE A 887 -21.39 -31.23 18.49
CA PHE A 887 -20.72 -31.25 19.78
C PHE A 887 -19.65 -30.16 19.87
N TYR A 888 -19.57 -29.49 21.01
CA TYR A 888 -18.46 -28.63 21.38
C TYR A 888 -18.07 -28.95 22.82
N ALA A 889 -16.82 -29.36 23.05
CA ALA A 889 -16.33 -29.67 24.40
C ALA A 889 -15.20 -28.73 24.80
N TYR A 890 -15.05 -28.46 26.09
CA TYR A 890 -13.92 -27.70 26.61
C TYR A 890 -13.58 -28.07 28.05
N ASP A 891 -12.30 -28.01 28.38
CA ASP A 891 -11.76 -28.01 29.74
C ASP A 891 -11.11 -26.65 30.06
N ALA A 892 -10.31 -26.56 31.12
CA ALA A 892 -9.64 -25.31 31.50
C ALA A 892 -8.60 -24.81 30.49
N LEU A 893 -8.14 -25.65 29.56
CA LEU A 893 -6.99 -25.40 28.67
C LEU A 893 -7.26 -25.71 27.20
N ARG A 894 -8.18 -26.63 26.89
CA ARG A 894 -8.39 -27.21 25.56
C ARG A 894 -9.87 -27.21 25.19
N ASP A 895 -10.13 -27.15 23.88
CA ASP A 895 -11.46 -27.34 23.30
C ASP A 895 -11.47 -28.41 22.21
N ALA A 896 -12.67 -28.91 21.90
CA ALA A 896 -12.91 -29.95 20.92
C ALA A 896 -14.22 -29.72 20.17
N SER A 897 -14.30 -30.18 18.92
CA SER A 897 -15.57 -30.19 18.16
C SER A 897 -15.79 -31.48 17.38
N GLY A 898 -17.06 -31.79 17.11
CA GLY A 898 -17.47 -32.89 16.22
C GLY A 898 -18.93 -32.72 15.80
N ALA A 899 -19.36 -33.41 14.74
CA ALA A 899 -20.77 -33.44 14.34
C ALA A 899 -21.18 -34.73 13.62
#